data_AF-A0A949FQB7-F1
#
_entry.id   AF-A0A949FQB7-F1
#
_cell.length_a   1.000
_cell.length_b   1.000
_cell.length_c   1.000
_cell.angle_alpha   90.00
_cell.angle_beta   90.00
_cell.angle_gamma   90.00
#
_symmetry.space_group_name_H-M   'P 1'
#
loop_
_entity.id
_entity.type
_entity.pdbx_description
1 polymer ?
#
loop_
_entity_poly.entity_id
_entity_poly.type
_entity_poly.pdbx_seq_one_letter_code
_entity_poly.pdbx_strand_id
1 'polypeptide(L)'
;MNDSRLLIRRAAVLGAGVMGAQIAAHLTNAGVDTVLFDLAAKDGDPNGIVLKAIDNLKKLSPAPLADKLRAGAITPANYDRNLDWLKGCDLIIEAIAERLDWKRDLYAKIAPYVSKTAVLASNTSGLSINALADVLDKTLHHRFCGVHFFNPPRYMHLVEVIPCAKTDTSVLQGLEAFLTTTLGKGVVFAKDTPNFIGNRIGVFSMLATMHHTERFKLSYDVVDALTGPAIGHPKSATYRTADVVGLDTMGHVIKTMQDTLPNDPWHSYFKNPAVLDALIAKGALGQKTGAGFFRKIGKDILVLDPAGFNQGSPGYAPQTGKVSDEVAAILKLRTPAEQFDKLRVSADPQAQFLWAMQRDLFHYAAYWLGDIAASARDIDFAMRWGYGWKLGPFETWQAADWANVAKWIAEDIAAGKAMGKTPLPAWASDPKRTGVHDAAGSYSAATGKQVPPSAVPVYRRQLFPQTVLGAKKPDTGRTIFETDDARLWALGGDDIAILSFKSKMHTIGAGVLDAIVRAADEAERACKALVIWQDSEPFSVGANLKEAGAMLQSGKAADLDGFIMRFQQSTMRVKHALVPVVAAVRGMALGGGCELQMHSARTVAALESYIGLVEAGVGLLPAGGGLKELALRASQHAFGGDVFTSLKGYFEMVAMAKTSGSALEAKEMGLLRHSDILVFHADELLHVAKAEANALAESGWRPPLPDRQIVAAGDVATATFKANLVNMLEGRFISEHDMEIATRIADTLCGGQVERGSLIDEQWLLDLERKHFVALALNPKTQARIAHTLTTGKPLRN
;
A
#
# COMPACT_ATOMS: atom_id res chain seq x y z
N MET A 1 13.08 -34.72 5.72
CA MET A 1 13.05 -34.07 7.05
C MET A 1 14.39 -33.38 7.28
N ASN A 2 14.48 -32.12 6.86
CA ASN A 2 15.31 -31.10 7.51
C ASN A 2 14.75 -29.75 7.04
N ASP A 3 13.52 -29.51 7.48
CA ASP A 3 12.72 -28.33 7.22
C ASP A 3 13.05 -27.32 8.32
N SER A 4 14.33 -26.93 8.41
CA SER A 4 14.75 -25.96 9.43
C SER A 4 14.20 -24.60 9.03
N ARG A 5 12.99 -24.32 9.49
CA ARG A 5 12.31 -23.04 9.33
C ARG A 5 13.27 -21.92 9.74
N LEU A 6 13.56 -20.99 8.82
CA LEU A 6 14.31 -19.79 9.17
C LEU A 6 13.46 -18.94 10.13
N LEU A 7 13.99 -18.71 11.33
CA LEU A 7 13.37 -17.89 12.36
C LEU A 7 14.26 -16.69 12.61
N ILE A 8 13.71 -15.50 12.40
CA ILE A 8 14.44 -14.24 12.59
C ILE A 8 13.86 -13.55 13.81
N ARG A 9 14.63 -13.55 14.91
CA ARG A 9 14.31 -12.81 16.13
C ARG A 9 14.91 -11.41 16.07
N ARG A 10 16.18 -11.32 15.65
CA ARG A 10 16.93 -10.07 15.61
C ARG A 10 17.58 -9.84 14.25
N ALA A 11 17.45 -8.62 13.73
CA ALA A 11 18.05 -8.20 12.48
C ALA A 11 19.01 -7.02 12.68
N ALA A 12 20.11 -7.00 11.93
CA ALA A 12 20.98 -5.84 11.80
C ALA A 12 20.85 -5.24 10.41
N VAL A 13 20.78 -3.91 10.32
CA VAL A 13 20.88 -3.17 9.06
C VAL A 13 22.15 -2.35 9.08
N LEU A 14 23.04 -2.56 8.11
CA LEU A 14 24.34 -1.92 8.02
C LEU A 14 24.29 -0.74 7.05
N GLY A 15 24.23 0.48 7.58
CA GLY A 15 24.08 1.73 6.85
C GLY A 15 22.80 2.47 7.25
N ALA A 16 22.93 3.66 7.84
CA ALA A 16 21.81 4.50 8.27
C ALA A 16 21.42 5.56 7.24
N GLY A 17 21.73 5.30 5.96
CA GLY A 17 21.22 6.08 4.83
C GLY A 17 19.71 5.94 4.65
N VAL A 18 19.17 6.58 3.61
CA VAL A 18 17.71 6.66 3.35
C VAL A 18 17.06 5.28 3.28
N MET A 19 17.67 4.31 2.59
CA MET A 19 17.13 2.96 2.48
C MET A 19 17.32 2.16 3.77
N GLY A 20 18.54 2.11 4.30
CA GLY A 20 18.82 1.29 5.49
C GLY A 20 18.00 1.72 6.72
N ALA A 21 17.83 3.02 6.97
CA ALA A 21 16.98 3.50 8.06
C ALA A 21 15.51 3.09 7.87
N GLN A 22 14.99 3.10 6.64
CA GLN A 22 13.61 2.69 6.36
C GLN A 22 13.42 1.17 6.37
N ILE A 23 14.43 0.38 5.98
CA ILE A 23 14.42 -1.08 6.14
C ILE A 23 14.38 -1.42 7.64
N ALA A 24 15.19 -0.75 8.45
CA ALA A 24 15.17 -0.92 9.91
C ALA A 24 13.81 -0.55 10.50
N ALA A 25 13.19 0.54 10.02
CA ALA A 25 11.83 0.92 10.40
C ALA A 25 10.81 -0.18 10.07
N HIS A 26 10.90 -0.77 8.88
CA HIS A 26 9.95 -1.81 8.44
C HIS A 26 10.10 -3.13 9.21
N LEU A 27 11.34 -3.56 9.47
CA LEU A 27 11.63 -4.70 10.36
C LEU A 27 11.06 -4.45 11.76
N THR A 28 11.26 -3.23 12.29
CA THR A 28 10.74 -2.84 13.60
C THR A 28 9.22 -2.77 13.61
N ASN A 29 8.57 -2.32 12.54
CA ASN A 29 7.10 -2.37 12.40
C ASN A 29 6.59 -3.81 12.58
N ALA A 30 7.29 -4.79 12.01
CA ALA A 30 6.98 -6.22 12.11
C ALA A 30 7.33 -6.87 13.46
N GLY A 31 7.85 -6.08 14.41
CA GLY A 31 8.23 -6.59 15.74
C GLY A 31 9.55 -7.35 15.77
N VAL A 32 10.39 -7.20 14.74
CA VAL A 32 11.75 -7.75 14.73
C VAL A 32 12.66 -6.83 15.55
N ASP A 33 13.40 -7.39 16.51
CA ASP A 33 14.42 -6.65 17.25
C ASP A 33 15.49 -6.15 16.26
N THR A 34 15.62 -4.84 16.11
CA THR A 34 16.36 -4.26 15.00
C THR A 34 17.49 -3.37 15.49
N VAL A 35 18.70 -3.64 15.00
CA VAL A 35 19.88 -2.81 15.23
C VAL A 35 20.25 -2.09 13.94
N LEU A 36 20.39 -0.77 14.00
CA LEU A 36 20.83 0.04 12.87
C LEU A 36 22.28 0.48 13.09
N PHE A 37 23.15 0.13 12.16
CA PHE A 37 24.57 0.48 12.20
C PHE A 37 24.90 1.62 11.24
N ASP A 38 25.85 2.47 11.63
CA ASP A 38 26.62 3.30 10.72
C ASP A 38 28.03 3.57 11.27
N LEU A 39 28.82 4.38 10.56
CA LEU A 39 30.08 4.94 11.03
C LEU A 39 29.86 5.73 12.33
N ALA A 40 30.88 5.78 13.18
CA ALA A 40 30.86 6.65 14.33
C ALA A 40 30.83 8.13 13.89
N ALA A 41 30.05 8.95 14.60
CA ALA A 41 30.11 10.39 14.41
C ALA A 41 31.52 10.91 14.77
N LYS A 42 32.02 11.89 14.01
CA LYS A 42 33.33 12.51 14.27
C LYS A 42 33.34 13.35 15.55
N ASP A 43 32.19 13.97 15.86
CA ASP A 43 31.99 14.86 17.00
C ASP A 43 30.72 14.46 17.76
N GLY A 44 30.71 14.62 19.09
CA GLY A 44 29.54 14.35 19.93
C GLY A 44 29.33 12.88 20.29
N ASP A 45 28.06 12.45 20.38
CA ASP A 45 27.71 11.05 20.61
C ASP A 45 28.20 10.18 19.44
N PRO A 46 29.02 9.13 19.65
CA PRO A 46 29.48 8.23 18.60
C PRO A 46 28.35 7.62 17.76
N ASN A 47 27.14 7.47 18.30
CA ASN A 47 25.96 6.99 17.57
C ASN A 47 25.18 8.11 16.86
N GLY A 48 25.69 9.35 16.84
CA GLY A 48 24.99 10.54 16.35
C GLY A 48 24.46 10.44 14.92
N ILE A 49 25.17 9.74 14.03
CA ILE A 49 24.72 9.51 12.65
C ILE A 49 23.43 8.68 12.64
N VAL A 50 23.42 7.55 13.35
CA VAL A 50 22.28 6.65 13.44
C VAL A 50 21.11 7.30 14.18
N LEU A 51 21.37 7.97 15.30
CA LEU A 51 20.34 8.68 16.07
C LEU A 51 19.63 9.73 15.21
N LYS A 52 20.38 10.48 14.40
CA LYS A 52 19.81 11.45 13.46
C LYS A 52 18.96 10.78 12.38
N ALA A 53 19.41 9.64 11.84
CA ALA A 53 18.64 8.87 10.86
C ALA A 53 17.31 8.37 11.45
N ILE A 54 17.34 7.82 12.67
CA ILE A 54 16.14 7.35 13.39
C ILE A 54 15.17 8.52 13.64
N ASP A 55 15.66 9.68 14.08
CA ASP A 55 14.79 10.85 14.28
C ASP A 55 14.17 11.34 12.96
N ASN A 56 14.94 11.29 11.87
CA ASN A 56 14.47 11.70 10.55
C ASN A 56 13.32 10.83 10.03
N LEU A 57 13.24 9.54 10.40
CA LEU A 57 12.13 8.66 10.02
C LEU A 57 10.76 9.22 10.41
N LYS A 58 10.67 9.96 11.53
CA LYS A 58 9.42 10.55 12.03
C LYS A 58 8.89 11.70 11.16
N LYS A 59 9.72 12.23 10.26
CA LYS A 59 9.47 13.42 9.43
C LYS A 59 9.23 13.08 7.96
N LEU A 60 9.53 11.84 7.55
CA LEU A 60 9.38 11.40 6.17
C LEU A 60 7.91 11.19 5.78
N SER A 61 7.59 11.49 4.52
CA SER A 61 6.29 11.26 3.91
C SER A 61 6.48 10.61 2.54
N PRO A 62 5.90 9.43 2.27
CA PRO A 62 5.02 8.66 3.17
C PRO A 62 5.79 8.07 4.37
N ALA A 63 5.09 7.77 5.47
CA ALA A 63 5.70 7.49 6.77
C ALA A 63 6.32 6.08 6.85
N PRO A 64 7.64 5.92 7.04
CA PRO A 64 8.27 4.59 7.11
C PRO A 64 7.87 3.80 8.36
N LEU A 65 7.62 4.50 9.46
CA LEU A 65 7.17 3.92 10.72
C LEU A 65 5.64 3.83 10.70
N ALA A 66 5.10 2.64 11.01
CA ALA A 66 3.66 2.42 11.13
C ALA A 66 3.07 3.14 12.35
N ASP A 67 3.90 3.39 13.36
CA ASP A 67 3.65 4.28 14.48
C ASP A 67 4.97 4.98 14.87
N LYS A 68 4.92 6.29 15.17
CA LYS A 68 6.10 7.10 15.48
C LYS A 68 6.85 6.61 16.72
N LEU A 69 6.17 5.99 17.69
CA LEU A 69 6.83 5.49 18.90
C LEU A 69 7.79 4.33 18.61
N ARG A 70 7.58 3.60 17.51
CA ARG A 70 8.47 2.51 17.07
C ARG A 70 9.89 2.95 16.75
N ALA A 71 10.13 4.24 16.50
CA ALA A 71 11.48 4.77 16.37
C ALA A 71 12.35 4.42 17.59
N GLY A 72 11.76 4.41 18.80
CA GLY A 72 12.47 4.09 20.04
C GLY A 72 12.85 2.62 20.18
N ALA A 73 12.29 1.72 19.35
CA ALA A 73 12.64 0.30 19.35
C ALA A 73 13.80 -0.03 18.39
N ILE A 74 14.27 0.93 17.59
CA ILE A 74 15.46 0.75 16.75
C ILE A 74 16.69 0.99 17.64
N THR A 75 17.52 -0.03 17.82
CA THR A 75 18.75 0.08 18.60
C THR A 75 19.84 0.74 17.76
N PRO A 76 20.36 1.93 18.13
CA PRO A 76 21.45 2.56 17.40
C PRO A 76 22.79 1.91 17.72
N ALA A 77 23.63 1.70 16.71
CA ALA A 77 24.94 1.07 16.85
C ALA A 77 25.97 1.69 15.90
N ASN A 78 27.25 1.56 16.21
CA ASN A 78 28.33 1.95 15.31
C ASN A 78 29.38 0.85 15.14
N TYR A 79 30.08 0.89 14.01
CA TYR A 79 31.07 -0.12 13.65
C TYR A 79 32.32 -0.15 14.54
N ASP A 80 32.53 0.83 15.42
CA ASP A 80 33.74 0.89 16.27
C ASP A 80 33.50 0.30 17.66
N ARG A 81 32.25 0.24 18.13
CA ARG A 81 31.90 -0.22 19.48
C ARG A 81 31.00 -1.44 19.53
N ASN A 82 30.21 -1.70 18.49
CA ASN A 82 29.05 -2.59 18.60
C ASN A 82 29.09 -3.82 17.67
N LEU A 83 30.22 -4.11 17.01
CA LEU A 83 30.31 -5.26 16.10
C LEU A 83 29.96 -6.59 16.76
N ASP A 84 30.28 -6.77 18.04
CA ASP A 84 29.94 -7.99 18.80
C ASP A 84 28.43 -8.27 18.84
N TRP A 85 27.58 -7.27 18.67
CA TRP A 85 26.12 -7.46 18.65
C TRP A 85 25.65 -8.25 17.42
N LEU A 86 26.44 -8.28 16.33
CA LEU A 86 26.13 -9.07 15.14
C LEU A 86 26.11 -10.58 15.42
N LYS A 87 26.77 -11.04 16.49
CA LYS A 87 26.74 -12.46 16.92
C LYS A 87 25.35 -12.92 17.36
N GLY A 88 24.49 -11.98 17.75
CA GLY A 88 23.11 -12.23 18.16
C GLY A 88 22.07 -11.98 17.07
N CYS A 89 22.47 -11.67 15.84
CA CYS A 89 21.55 -11.42 14.72
C CYS A 89 21.33 -12.68 13.89
N ASP A 90 20.09 -12.90 13.46
CA ASP A 90 19.68 -13.99 12.56
C ASP A 90 19.65 -13.54 11.09
N LEU A 91 19.47 -12.24 10.86
CA LEU A 91 19.50 -11.60 9.55
C LEU A 91 20.37 -10.34 9.62
N ILE A 92 21.28 -10.18 8.66
CA ILE A 92 22.10 -8.97 8.52
C ILE A 92 21.90 -8.46 7.10
N ILE A 93 21.41 -7.23 6.96
CA ILE A 93 21.16 -6.58 5.66
C ILE A 93 22.15 -5.43 5.49
N GLU A 94 23.05 -5.55 4.54
CA GLU A 94 23.95 -4.48 4.13
C GLU A 94 23.22 -3.48 3.22
N ALA A 95 23.28 -2.19 3.56
CA ALA A 95 22.62 -1.09 2.86
C ALA A 95 23.48 0.20 2.86
N ILE A 96 24.80 0.06 2.70
CA ILE A 96 25.75 1.17 2.52
C ILE A 96 25.80 1.60 1.05
N ALA A 97 26.54 2.69 0.78
CA ALA A 97 26.71 3.23 -0.57
C ALA A 97 27.17 2.19 -1.60
N GLU A 98 26.79 2.41 -2.86
CA GLU A 98 26.98 1.48 -3.98
C GLU A 98 28.43 1.44 -4.50
N ARG A 99 29.37 1.07 -3.62
CA ARG A 99 30.81 0.96 -3.90
C ARG A 99 31.35 -0.39 -3.47
N LEU A 100 31.92 -1.13 -4.43
CA LEU A 100 32.42 -2.49 -4.19
C LEU A 100 33.55 -2.53 -3.16
N ASP A 101 34.47 -1.57 -3.20
CA ASP A 101 35.58 -1.50 -2.25
C ASP A 101 35.10 -1.23 -0.82
N TRP A 102 34.13 -0.34 -0.63
CA TRP A 102 33.55 -0.07 0.68
C TRP A 102 32.77 -1.26 1.22
N LYS A 103 32.00 -1.95 0.36
CA LYS A 103 31.26 -3.17 0.76
C LYS A 103 32.22 -4.29 1.14
N ARG A 104 33.31 -4.49 0.38
CA ARG A 104 34.38 -5.43 0.72
C ARG A 104 34.98 -5.13 2.09
N ASP A 105 35.36 -3.87 2.33
CA ASP A 105 36.01 -3.49 3.58
C ASP A 105 35.06 -3.66 4.78
N LEU A 106 33.77 -3.35 4.60
CA LEU A 106 32.73 -3.64 5.60
C LEU A 106 32.60 -5.15 5.85
N TYR A 107 32.51 -5.97 4.79
CA TYR A 107 32.39 -7.42 4.90
C TYR A 107 33.56 -8.04 5.65
N ALA A 108 34.79 -7.62 5.35
CA ALA A 108 35.97 -8.03 6.10
C ALA A 108 35.87 -7.62 7.59
N LYS A 109 35.40 -6.39 7.87
CA LYS A 109 35.24 -5.87 9.24
C LYS A 109 34.20 -6.66 10.06
N ILE A 110 33.07 -7.06 9.45
CA ILE A 110 31.98 -7.74 10.16
C ILE A 110 32.14 -9.26 10.23
N ALA A 111 32.87 -9.89 9.29
CA ALA A 111 32.93 -11.35 9.15
C ALA A 111 33.23 -12.11 10.46
N PRO A 112 34.15 -11.67 11.34
CA PRO A 112 34.42 -12.36 12.62
C PRO A 112 33.24 -12.34 13.61
N TYR A 113 32.27 -11.47 13.40
CA TYR A 113 31.13 -11.24 14.28
C TYR A 113 29.81 -11.77 13.72
N VAL A 114 29.77 -12.17 12.44
CA VAL A 114 28.58 -12.79 11.85
C VAL A 114 28.39 -14.16 12.48
N SER A 115 27.23 -14.39 13.12
CA SER A 115 26.87 -15.69 13.70
C SER A 115 27.00 -16.81 12.66
N LYS A 116 27.22 -18.06 13.08
CA LYS A 116 27.31 -19.23 12.19
C LYS A 116 26.00 -19.60 11.49
N THR A 117 24.88 -19.07 11.97
CA THR A 117 23.52 -19.38 11.47
C THR A 117 22.83 -18.18 10.80
N ALA A 118 23.36 -16.97 10.93
CA ALA A 118 22.79 -15.77 10.34
C ALA A 118 22.72 -15.82 8.81
N VAL A 119 21.67 -15.27 8.22
CA VAL A 119 21.70 -14.94 6.79
C VAL A 119 22.33 -13.56 6.63
N LEU A 120 23.31 -13.46 5.72
CA LEU A 120 23.87 -12.18 5.31
C LEU A 120 23.25 -11.80 3.96
N ALA A 121 22.70 -10.60 3.86
CA ALA A 121 22.05 -10.10 2.66
C ALA A 121 22.61 -8.74 2.26
N SER A 122 22.59 -8.41 0.97
CA SER A 122 22.86 -7.06 0.46
C SER A 122 21.61 -6.46 -0.17
N ASN A 123 21.30 -5.21 0.16
CA ASN A 123 20.29 -4.37 -0.49
C ASN A 123 20.89 -3.57 -1.68
N THR A 124 22.01 -4.01 -2.23
CA THR A 124 22.55 -3.47 -3.49
C THR A 124 21.46 -3.38 -4.56
N SER A 125 21.54 -2.36 -5.40
CA SER A 125 20.54 -2.05 -6.45
C SER A 125 20.99 -2.50 -7.84
N GLY A 126 22.29 -2.80 -8.01
CA GLY A 126 22.84 -3.24 -9.28
C GLY A 126 24.23 -3.87 -9.27
N LEU A 127 24.95 -3.91 -8.14
CA LEU A 127 26.20 -4.68 -8.06
C LEU A 127 25.95 -6.18 -8.07
N SER A 128 26.85 -6.93 -8.72
CA SER A 128 26.78 -8.40 -8.77
C SER A 128 26.89 -9.01 -7.38
N ILE A 129 25.90 -9.85 -7.02
CA ILE A 129 25.88 -10.64 -5.80
C ILE A 129 26.99 -11.68 -5.80
N ASN A 130 27.32 -12.29 -6.94
CA ASN A 130 28.45 -13.22 -7.02
C ASN A 130 29.79 -12.50 -6.77
N ALA A 131 29.99 -11.31 -7.34
CA ALA A 131 31.19 -10.52 -7.07
C ALA A 131 31.29 -10.09 -5.59
N LEU A 132 30.17 -9.78 -4.95
CA LEU A 132 30.10 -9.51 -3.51
C LEU A 132 30.35 -10.78 -2.67
N ALA A 133 29.93 -11.95 -3.15
CA ALA A 133 30.21 -13.22 -2.51
C ALA A 133 31.72 -13.55 -2.57
N ASP A 134 32.39 -13.30 -3.69
CA ASP A 134 33.81 -13.63 -3.87
C ASP A 134 34.74 -12.94 -2.88
N VAL A 135 34.33 -11.80 -2.32
CA VAL A 135 35.08 -11.08 -1.29
C VAL A 135 34.71 -11.48 0.15
N LEU A 136 33.67 -12.29 0.33
CA LEU A 136 33.27 -12.87 1.61
C LEU A 136 34.03 -14.17 1.88
N ASP A 137 34.16 -14.52 3.17
CA ASP A 137 34.62 -15.84 3.57
C ASP A 137 33.70 -16.92 2.97
N LYS A 138 34.29 -17.98 2.40
CA LYS A 138 33.56 -19.07 1.72
C LYS A 138 32.53 -19.76 2.62
N THR A 139 32.74 -19.73 3.93
CA THR A 139 31.80 -20.26 4.92
C THR A 139 30.48 -19.49 4.99
N LEU A 140 30.40 -18.28 4.41
CA LEU A 140 29.18 -17.46 4.35
C LEU A 140 28.39 -17.64 3.05
N HIS A 141 29.00 -18.18 1.99
CA HIS A 141 28.42 -18.17 0.64
C HIS A 141 27.06 -18.88 0.56
N HIS A 142 26.91 -20.00 1.25
CA HIS A 142 25.68 -20.79 1.28
C HIS A 142 24.48 -20.06 1.92
N ARG A 143 24.74 -18.98 2.65
CA ARG A 143 23.76 -18.16 3.37
C ARG A 143 23.93 -16.67 3.06
N PHE A 144 24.45 -16.38 1.88
CA PHE A 144 24.59 -15.03 1.34
C PHE A 144 23.73 -14.83 0.09
N CYS A 145 22.99 -13.73 0.01
CA CYS A 145 22.20 -13.37 -1.17
C CYS A 145 21.95 -11.84 -1.27
N GLY A 146 21.36 -11.40 -2.38
CA GLY A 146 20.73 -10.09 -2.47
C GLY A 146 19.30 -10.12 -1.92
N VAL A 147 18.91 -9.07 -1.20
CA VAL A 147 17.54 -8.76 -0.78
C VAL A 147 17.31 -7.29 -1.08
N HIS A 148 16.81 -7.01 -2.27
CA HIS A 148 16.66 -5.66 -2.80
C HIS A 148 15.24 -5.14 -2.56
N PHE A 149 15.12 -4.22 -1.61
CA PHE A 149 13.89 -3.49 -1.30
C PHE A 149 13.72 -2.29 -2.22
N PHE A 150 12.46 -1.98 -2.55
CA PHE A 150 12.10 -0.79 -3.33
C PHE A 150 11.67 0.35 -2.40
N ASN A 151 12.08 1.58 -2.72
CA ASN A 151 11.76 2.75 -1.92
C ASN A 151 10.34 3.25 -2.19
N PRO A 152 9.49 3.51 -1.17
CA PRO A 152 9.71 3.29 0.26
C PRO A 152 9.46 1.83 0.72
N PRO A 153 10.37 1.21 1.53
CA PRO A 153 10.30 -0.21 1.89
C PRO A 153 9.03 -0.66 2.59
N ARG A 154 8.31 0.21 3.31
CA ARG A 154 7.02 -0.15 3.93
C ARG A 154 5.93 -0.34 2.86
N TYR A 155 5.84 0.57 1.91
CA TYR A 155 4.72 0.69 0.97
C TYR A 155 4.93 -0.08 -0.33
N MET A 156 6.17 -0.18 -0.81
CA MET A 156 6.47 -0.95 -2.02
C MET A 156 6.34 -2.44 -1.71
N HIS A 157 5.52 -3.14 -2.49
CA HIS A 157 5.22 -4.54 -2.23
C HIS A 157 6.39 -5.46 -2.64
N LEU A 158 7.17 -5.06 -3.65
CA LEU A 158 8.25 -5.87 -4.21
C LEU A 158 9.47 -5.97 -3.29
N VAL A 159 10.00 -7.18 -3.18
CA VAL A 159 11.41 -7.45 -2.87
C VAL A 159 11.97 -8.40 -3.93
N GLU A 160 13.13 -8.05 -4.48
CA GLU A 160 13.89 -8.99 -5.32
C GLU A 160 14.86 -9.78 -4.44
N VAL A 161 14.79 -11.10 -4.53
CA VAL A 161 15.78 -12.00 -3.92
C VAL A 161 16.72 -12.50 -5.00
N ILE A 162 18.02 -12.29 -4.79
CA ILE A 162 19.05 -12.58 -5.79
C ILE A 162 20.04 -13.59 -5.21
N PRO A 163 19.93 -14.89 -5.52
CA PRO A 163 20.86 -15.88 -5.00
C PRO A 163 22.26 -15.67 -5.60
N CYS A 164 23.30 -15.87 -4.79
CA CYS A 164 24.62 -16.16 -5.32
C CYS A 164 24.65 -17.62 -5.81
N ALA A 165 25.67 -18.00 -6.58
CA ALA A 165 25.78 -19.33 -7.16
C ALA A 165 25.83 -20.48 -6.11
N LYS A 166 26.07 -20.15 -4.85
CA LYS A 166 26.20 -21.12 -3.75
C LYS A 166 25.09 -21.01 -2.71
N THR A 167 24.17 -20.06 -2.80
CA THR A 167 23.11 -19.89 -1.80
C THR A 167 22.23 -21.14 -1.71
N ASP A 168 22.03 -21.64 -0.50
CA ASP A 168 21.19 -22.81 -0.26
C ASP A 168 19.71 -22.50 -0.51
N THR A 169 19.02 -23.43 -1.17
CA THR A 169 17.59 -23.30 -1.46
C THR A 169 16.73 -23.17 -0.19
N SER A 170 17.13 -23.83 0.91
CA SER A 170 16.42 -23.72 2.20
C SER A 170 16.50 -22.32 2.80
N VAL A 171 17.65 -21.63 2.64
CA VAL A 171 17.81 -20.23 3.04
C VAL A 171 16.88 -19.34 2.22
N LEU A 172 16.82 -19.55 0.89
CA LEU A 172 15.96 -18.78 0.00
C LEU A 172 14.47 -18.96 0.32
N GLN A 173 14.02 -20.20 0.55
CA GLN A 173 12.63 -20.49 0.92
C GLN A 173 12.28 -19.93 2.30
N GLY A 174 13.21 -20.00 3.26
CA GLY A 174 13.05 -19.39 4.58
C GLY A 174 12.95 -17.86 4.51
N LEU A 175 13.80 -17.22 3.69
CA LEU A 175 13.73 -15.78 3.45
C LEU A 175 12.43 -15.39 2.76
N GLU A 176 12.04 -16.11 1.71
CA GLU A 176 10.78 -15.87 0.99
C GLU A 176 9.59 -15.92 1.96
N ALA A 177 9.52 -16.95 2.81
CA ALA A 177 8.46 -17.06 3.82
C ALA A 177 8.48 -15.90 4.83
N PHE A 178 9.66 -15.49 5.31
CA PHE A 178 9.80 -14.36 6.22
C PHE A 178 9.38 -13.03 5.56
N LEU A 179 9.92 -12.73 4.37
CA LEU A 179 9.62 -11.51 3.63
C LEU A 179 8.13 -11.41 3.29
N THR A 180 7.50 -12.52 2.89
CA THR A 180 6.09 -12.57 2.54
C THR A 180 5.18 -12.41 3.76
N THR A 181 5.19 -13.35 4.71
CA THR A 181 4.24 -13.31 5.83
C THR A 181 4.60 -12.23 6.86
N THR A 182 5.89 -12.07 7.18
CA THR A 182 6.34 -11.20 8.29
C THR A 182 6.48 -9.76 7.85
N LEU A 183 6.99 -9.51 6.64
CA LEU A 183 7.18 -8.15 6.11
C LEU A 183 6.14 -7.73 5.06
N GLY A 184 5.21 -8.61 4.67
CA GLY A 184 4.12 -8.27 3.76
C GLY A 184 4.57 -8.06 2.31
N LYS A 185 5.66 -8.71 1.89
CA LYS A 185 6.28 -8.51 0.57
C LYS A 185 5.92 -9.57 -0.44
N GLY A 186 5.74 -9.12 -1.68
CA GLY A 186 5.76 -9.97 -2.86
C GLY A 186 7.22 -10.20 -3.27
N VAL A 187 7.63 -11.46 -3.32
CA VAL A 187 9.00 -11.85 -3.63
C VAL A 187 9.09 -12.31 -5.07
N VAL A 188 10.08 -11.79 -5.80
CA VAL A 188 10.50 -12.34 -7.10
C VAL A 188 11.97 -12.75 -7.01
N PHE A 189 12.33 -13.83 -7.70
CA PHE A 189 13.72 -14.27 -7.80
C PHE A 189 14.34 -13.69 -9.07
N ALA A 190 15.32 -12.79 -8.89
CA ALA A 190 16.09 -12.23 -9.99
C ALA A 190 17.40 -12.98 -10.18
N LYS A 191 17.87 -13.06 -11.42
CA LYS A 191 19.22 -13.52 -11.73
C LYS A 191 20.22 -12.43 -11.42
N ASP A 192 21.43 -12.83 -11.05
CA ASP A 192 22.53 -11.91 -10.75
C ASP A 192 23.06 -11.25 -12.03
N THR A 193 22.34 -10.22 -12.48
CA THR A 193 22.66 -9.40 -13.65
C THR A 193 22.48 -7.93 -13.28
N PRO A 194 23.19 -6.99 -13.94
CA PRO A 194 23.12 -5.60 -13.55
C PRO A 194 21.68 -5.06 -13.61
N ASN A 195 21.28 -4.39 -12.52
CA ASN A 195 19.95 -3.86 -12.25
C ASN A 195 18.81 -4.89 -12.14
N PHE A 196 19.14 -6.18 -11.97
CA PHE A 196 18.18 -7.26 -11.69
C PHE A 196 17.00 -7.29 -12.66
N ILE A 197 15.75 -7.29 -12.16
CA ILE A 197 14.55 -7.29 -13.00
C ILE A 197 13.91 -5.90 -13.04
N GLY A 198 13.50 -5.39 -11.88
CA GLY A 198 12.70 -4.18 -11.75
C GLY A 198 13.42 -2.97 -12.32
N ASN A 199 14.61 -2.66 -11.81
CA ASN A 199 15.40 -1.53 -12.30
C ASN A 199 15.80 -1.72 -13.77
N ARG A 200 16.10 -2.94 -14.19
CA ARG A 200 16.46 -3.27 -15.57
C ARG A 200 15.36 -2.92 -16.56
N ILE A 201 14.12 -3.36 -16.31
CA ILE A 201 12.98 -3.13 -17.20
C ILE A 201 12.40 -1.74 -17.02
N GLY A 202 12.25 -1.27 -15.78
CA GLY A 202 11.64 0.03 -15.48
C GLY A 202 12.48 1.20 -15.97
N VAL A 203 13.79 1.22 -15.73
CA VAL A 203 14.66 2.30 -16.22
C VAL A 203 14.79 2.26 -17.74
N PHE A 204 14.85 1.07 -18.35
CA PHE A 204 14.78 0.94 -19.80
C PHE A 204 13.48 1.54 -20.36
N SER A 205 12.34 1.24 -19.74
CA SER A 205 11.04 1.80 -20.14
C SER A 205 11.06 3.33 -20.10
N MET A 206 11.64 3.93 -19.05
CA MET A 206 11.76 5.39 -18.96
C MET A 206 12.69 5.97 -20.03
N LEU A 207 13.82 5.32 -20.32
CA LEU A 207 14.73 5.73 -21.40
C LEU A 207 14.05 5.65 -22.77
N ALA A 208 13.28 4.59 -23.04
CA ALA A 208 12.50 4.44 -24.26
C ALA A 208 11.44 5.55 -24.38
N THR A 209 10.74 5.85 -23.28
CA THR A 209 9.79 6.97 -23.22
C THR A 209 10.48 8.31 -23.50
N MET A 210 11.63 8.58 -22.89
CA MET A 210 12.38 9.83 -23.10
C MET A 210 12.87 9.96 -24.55
N HIS A 211 13.41 8.88 -25.11
CA HIS A 211 13.82 8.83 -26.51
C HIS A 211 12.67 9.17 -27.47
N HIS A 212 11.50 8.57 -27.27
CA HIS A 212 10.33 8.83 -28.11
C HIS A 212 9.68 10.19 -27.82
N THR A 213 9.79 10.72 -26.60
CA THR A 213 9.35 12.09 -26.28
C THR A 213 10.06 13.10 -27.18
N GLU A 214 11.39 12.99 -27.31
CA GLU A 214 12.19 13.83 -28.19
C GLU A 214 11.84 13.62 -29.67
N ARG A 215 11.74 12.35 -30.10
CA ARG A 215 11.42 11.99 -31.49
C ARG A 215 10.09 12.56 -31.97
N PHE A 216 9.04 12.50 -31.14
CA PHE A 216 7.70 12.98 -31.48
C PHE A 216 7.43 14.41 -31.02
N LYS A 217 8.44 15.08 -30.42
CA LYS A 217 8.38 16.48 -29.99
C LYS A 217 7.20 16.76 -29.04
N LEU A 218 6.94 15.84 -28.12
CA LEU A 218 5.88 15.98 -27.13
C LEU A 218 6.38 16.73 -25.89
N SER A 219 5.50 17.49 -25.24
CA SER A 219 5.80 18.12 -23.96
C SER A 219 5.68 17.10 -22.80
N TYR A 220 6.45 17.29 -21.73
CA TYR A 220 6.55 16.33 -20.63
C TYR A 220 5.22 16.07 -19.91
N ASP A 221 4.36 17.09 -19.84
CA ASP A 221 3.03 17.01 -19.26
C ASP A 221 2.03 16.23 -20.13
N VAL A 222 2.13 16.32 -21.45
CA VAL A 222 1.36 15.48 -22.38
C VAL A 222 1.82 14.04 -22.25
N VAL A 223 3.13 13.79 -22.18
CA VAL A 223 3.65 12.44 -21.96
C VAL A 223 3.17 11.85 -20.63
N ASP A 224 3.16 12.62 -19.54
CA ASP A 224 2.65 12.12 -18.25
C ASP A 224 1.12 11.87 -18.27
N ALA A 225 0.36 12.65 -19.06
CA ALA A 225 -1.05 12.37 -19.28
C ALA A 225 -1.28 11.05 -20.06
N LEU A 226 -0.40 10.73 -21.02
CA LEU A 226 -0.43 9.52 -21.83
C LEU A 226 0.10 8.28 -21.09
N THR A 227 1.12 8.44 -20.26
CA THR A 227 1.87 7.34 -19.62
C THR A 227 1.50 7.08 -18.16
N GLY A 228 0.44 7.74 -17.67
CA GLY A 228 -0.10 7.58 -16.33
C GLY A 228 -1.30 6.61 -16.27
N PRO A 229 -2.38 6.95 -15.54
CA PRO A 229 -3.54 6.08 -15.36
C PRO A 229 -4.22 5.62 -16.65
N ALA A 230 -4.06 6.37 -17.75
CA ALA A 230 -4.68 6.05 -19.05
C ALA A 230 -4.21 4.71 -19.64
N ILE A 231 -2.98 4.29 -19.33
CA ILE A 231 -2.42 2.99 -19.70
C ILE A 231 -2.22 2.07 -18.48
N GLY A 232 -2.79 2.42 -17.34
CA GLY A 232 -2.71 1.63 -16.12
C GLY A 232 -1.42 1.80 -15.30
N HIS A 233 -0.68 2.89 -15.50
CA HIS A 233 0.47 3.25 -14.65
C HIS A 233 0.04 4.16 -13.46
N PRO A 234 0.90 4.37 -12.45
CA PRO A 234 0.62 5.28 -11.34
C PRO A 234 0.34 6.72 -11.79
N LYS A 235 -0.31 7.50 -10.90
CA LYS A 235 -0.59 8.94 -11.14
C LYS A 235 0.67 9.81 -11.29
N SER A 236 1.83 9.31 -10.88
CA SER A 236 3.12 9.95 -11.10
C SER A 236 3.68 9.72 -12.52
N ALA A 237 3.06 8.85 -13.33
CA ALA A 237 3.41 8.63 -14.73
C ALA A 237 4.93 8.43 -14.94
N THR A 238 5.55 9.13 -15.90
CA THR A 238 6.97 8.93 -16.22
C THR A 238 7.86 10.03 -15.63
N TYR A 239 7.67 11.29 -16.06
CA TYR A 239 8.53 12.41 -15.69
C TYR A 239 8.29 12.85 -14.26
N ARG A 240 7.04 12.85 -13.78
CA ARG A 240 6.76 13.10 -12.37
C ARG A 240 7.29 11.97 -11.48
N THR A 241 7.33 10.72 -11.94
CA THR A 241 8.02 9.64 -11.21
C THR A 241 9.52 9.91 -11.13
N ALA A 242 10.15 10.36 -12.22
CA ALA A 242 11.57 10.78 -12.19
C ALA A 242 11.81 11.90 -11.15
N ASP A 243 10.94 12.91 -11.11
CA ASP A 243 11.02 14.00 -10.11
C ASP A 243 10.82 13.50 -8.67
N VAL A 244 9.96 12.50 -8.45
CA VAL A 244 9.72 11.91 -7.13
C VAL A 244 10.92 11.08 -6.65
N VAL A 245 11.51 10.28 -7.54
CA VAL A 245 12.70 9.46 -7.26
C VAL A 245 13.95 10.34 -7.05
N GLY A 246 14.02 11.44 -7.79
CA GLY A 246 15.18 12.33 -7.87
C GLY A 246 15.98 12.09 -9.14
N LEU A 247 16.24 13.18 -9.86
CA LEU A 247 16.85 13.14 -11.19
C LEU A 247 18.33 12.69 -11.16
N ASP A 248 19.04 13.03 -10.10
CA ASP A 248 20.39 12.53 -9.82
C ASP A 248 20.40 11.02 -9.56
N THR A 249 19.46 10.50 -8.77
CA THR A 249 19.31 9.06 -8.55
C THR A 249 19.05 8.33 -9.86
N MET A 250 18.13 8.85 -10.68
CA MET A 250 17.85 8.28 -12.00
C MET A 250 19.09 8.30 -12.90
N GLY A 251 19.82 9.43 -12.94
CA GLY A 251 21.07 9.55 -13.68
C GLY A 251 22.14 8.55 -13.22
N HIS A 252 22.24 8.27 -11.92
CA HIS A 252 23.14 7.24 -11.40
C HIS A 252 22.76 5.83 -11.87
N VAL A 253 21.47 5.46 -11.86
CA VAL A 253 21.06 4.12 -12.33
C VAL A 253 21.27 3.95 -13.84
N ILE A 254 21.01 5.00 -14.63
CA ILE A 254 21.32 5.02 -16.07
C ILE A 254 22.82 4.85 -16.29
N LYS A 255 23.65 5.54 -15.49
CA LYS A 255 25.11 5.41 -15.56
C LYS A 255 25.57 3.99 -15.22
N THR A 256 24.97 3.35 -14.22
CA THR A 256 25.22 1.94 -13.92
C THR A 256 24.89 1.06 -15.12
N MET A 257 23.75 1.26 -15.80
CA MET A 257 23.43 0.52 -17.04
C MET A 257 24.50 0.74 -18.10
N GLN A 258 24.91 2.00 -18.32
CA GLN A 258 25.93 2.35 -19.29
C GLN A 258 27.26 1.62 -19.03
N ASP A 259 27.71 1.60 -17.78
CA ASP A 259 29.03 1.10 -17.42
C ASP A 259 29.08 -0.43 -17.31
N THR A 260 27.97 -1.06 -16.93
CA THR A 260 27.92 -2.51 -16.62
C THR A 260 27.33 -3.36 -17.73
N LEU A 261 26.77 -2.75 -18.78
CA LEU A 261 26.13 -3.44 -19.90
C LEU A 261 26.74 -3.10 -21.26
N PRO A 262 28.07 -3.21 -21.42
CA PRO A 262 28.74 -2.82 -22.66
C PRO A 262 28.30 -3.65 -23.88
N ASN A 263 27.78 -4.86 -23.64
CA ASN A 263 27.36 -5.79 -24.69
C ASN A 263 25.84 -5.83 -24.91
N ASP A 264 25.08 -4.97 -24.22
CA ASP A 264 23.63 -4.90 -24.43
C ASP A 264 23.34 -4.26 -25.81
N PRO A 265 22.47 -4.84 -26.66
CA PRO A 265 22.16 -4.27 -27.98
C PRO A 265 21.59 -2.84 -27.95
N TRP A 266 21.06 -2.39 -26.82
CA TRP A 266 20.54 -1.04 -26.60
C TRP A 266 21.53 -0.12 -25.86
N HIS A 267 22.78 -0.55 -25.64
CA HIS A 267 23.76 0.21 -24.87
C HIS A 267 23.93 1.66 -25.32
N SER A 268 23.85 1.95 -26.63
CA SER A 268 23.94 3.31 -27.18
C SER A 268 22.85 4.28 -26.67
N TYR A 269 21.76 3.75 -26.12
CA TYR A 269 20.66 4.48 -25.50
C TYR A 269 20.79 4.59 -23.97
N PHE A 270 21.74 3.91 -23.34
CA PHE A 270 21.99 4.00 -21.89
C PHE A 270 22.81 5.25 -21.59
N LYS A 271 22.19 6.41 -21.79
CA LYS A 271 22.76 7.72 -21.49
C LYS A 271 21.64 8.67 -21.10
N ASN A 272 21.97 9.64 -20.27
CA ASN A 272 21.02 10.68 -19.92
C ASN A 272 20.61 11.49 -21.18
N PRO A 273 19.33 11.83 -21.33
CA PRO A 273 18.92 12.88 -22.25
C PRO A 273 19.56 14.22 -21.89
N ALA A 274 19.84 15.07 -22.87
CA ALA A 274 20.51 16.35 -22.64
C ALA A 274 19.77 17.25 -21.64
N VAL A 275 18.43 17.19 -21.64
CA VAL A 275 17.59 17.92 -20.67
C VAL A 275 17.79 17.42 -19.23
N LEU A 276 17.98 16.11 -19.05
CA LEU A 276 18.20 15.52 -17.72
C LEU A 276 19.55 15.98 -17.17
N ASP A 277 20.61 15.93 -17.98
CA ASP A 277 21.93 16.45 -17.60
C ASP A 277 21.87 17.94 -17.25
N ALA A 278 21.13 18.75 -18.02
CA ALA A 278 20.96 20.17 -17.76
C ALA A 278 20.21 20.46 -16.44
N LEU A 279 19.19 19.67 -16.10
CA LEU A 279 18.47 19.77 -14.83
C LEU A 279 19.37 19.42 -13.65
N ILE A 280 20.13 18.33 -13.75
CA ILE A 280 21.07 17.88 -12.72
C ILE A 280 22.16 18.94 -12.51
N ALA A 281 22.76 19.45 -13.59
CA ALA A 281 23.81 20.47 -13.53
C ALA A 281 23.34 21.77 -12.84
N LYS A 282 22.05 22.10 -12.93
CA LYS A 282 21.44 23.27 -12.28
C LYS A 282 20.87 22.99 -10.88
N GLY A 283 20.99 21.76 -10.38
CA GLY A 283 20.44 21.38 -9.07
C GLY A 283 18.90 21.29 -9.03
N ALA A 284 18.23 21.22 -10.18
CA ALA A 284 16.80 20.99 -10.29
C ALA A 284 16.53 19.47 -10.21
N LEU A 285 16.68 18.88 -9.03
CA LEU A 285 16.69 17.43 -8.80
C LEU A 285 15.29 16.82 -8.55
N GLY A 286 14.22 17.52 -8.91
CA GLY A 286 12.84 17.06 -8.74
C GLY A 286 12.19 17.55 -7.44
N GLN A 287 11.32 16.72 -6.86
CA GLN A 287 10.46 17.09 -5.73
C GLN A 287 11.28 17.50 -4.48
N LYS A 288 12.44 16.88 -4.26
CA LYS A 288 13.30 17.18 -3.11
C LYS A 288 13.93 18.58 -3.13
N THR A 289 14.06 19.18 -4.31
CA THR A 289 14.56 20.56 -4.51
C THR A 289 13.45 21.52 -4.96
N GLY A 290 12.21 21.04 -5.05
CA GLY A 290 11.04 21.82 -5.47
C GLY A 290 10.98 22.16 -6.97
N ALA A 291 11.90 21.63 -7.79
CA ALA A 291 11.97 21.86 -9.23
C ALA A 291 12.69 20.68 -9.93
N GLY A 292 12.12 20.21 -11.03
CA GLY A 292 12.66 19.20 -11.95
C GLY A 292 12.00 19.32 -13.32
N PHE A 293 11.48 18.24 -13.90
CA PHE A 293 10.59 18.34 -15.07
C PHE A 293 9.31 19.13 -14.76
N PHE A 294 8.87 19.08 -13.50
CA PHE A 294 7.78 19.88 -12.98
C PHE A 294 8.25 20.81 -11.86
N ARG A 295 7.51 21.90 -11.70
CA ARG A 295 7.69 22.84 -10.59
C ARG A 295 6.33 23.21 -10.02
N LYS A 296 6.19 23.11 -8.71
CA LYS A 296 4.96 23.50 -8.02
C LYS A 296 5.10 24.89 -7.43
N ILE A 297 4.21 25.81 -7.81
CA ILE A 297 4.12 27.17 -7.24
C ILE A 297 2.73 27.34 -6.66
N GLY A 298 2.60 27.31 -5.34
CA GLY A 298 1.29 27.32 -4.68
C GLY A 298 0.44 26.11 -5.08
N LYS A 299 -0.66 26.35 -5.78
CA LYS A 299 -1.56 25.31 -6.32
C LYS A 299 -1.24 24.94 -7.77
N ASP A 300 -0.45 25.75 -8.47
CA ASP A 300 -0.16 25.57 -9.88
C ASP A 300 1.01 24.61 -10.07
N ILE A 301 0.86 23.74 -11.07
CA ILE A 301 1.92 22.85 -11.55
C ILE A 301 2.38 23.38 -12.89
N LEU A 302 3.65 23.74 -12.96
CA LEU A 302 4.31 24.16 -14.17
C LEU A 302 5.14 23.01 -14.71
N VAL A 303 5.25 22.93 -16.04
CA VAL A 303 6.06 21.96 -16.78
C VAL A 303 7.25 22.66 -17.41
N LEU A 304 8.41 21.98 -17.42
CA LEU A 304 9.63 22.48 -18.02
C LEU A 304 9.43 22.78 -19.52
N ASP A 305 9.85 23.97 -19.94
CA ASP A 305 10.04 24.33 -21.35
C ASP A 305 11.55 24.28 -21.67
N PRO A 306 12.01 23.26 -22.43
CA PRO A 306 13.42 23.11 -22.76
C PRO A 306 14.03 24.31 -23.50
N ALA A 307 13.24 25.03 -24.30
CA ALA A 307 13.73 26.17 -25.08
C ALA A 307 14.03 27.37 -24.15
N GLY A 308 13.11 27.68 -23.24
CA GLY A 308 13.30 28.73 -22.24
C GLY A 308 14.34 28.39 -21.18
N PHE A 309 14.46 27.11 -20.80
CA PHE A 309 15.38 26.67 -19.75
C PHE A 309 16.85 26.85 -20.12
N ASN A 310 17.21 26.69 -21.39
CA ASN A 310 18.59 26.86 -21.87
C ASN A 310 18.99 28.33 -22.09
N GLN A 311 18.03 29.28 -22.06
CA GLN A 311 18.25 30.71 -22.35
C GLN A 311 18.17 31.63 -21.11
N GLY A 312 18.10 31.08 -19.89
CA GLY A 312 18.08 31.88 -18.65
C GLY A 312 16.74 32.55 -18.31
N SER A 313 15.69 32.31 -19.10
CA SER A 313 14.29 32.65 -18.79
C SER A 313 13.71 31.70 -17.74
N PRO A 314 12.55 32.01 -17.11
CA PRO A 314 11.85 31.04 -16.29
C PRO A 314 11.38 29.89 -17.19
N GLY A 315 12.22 28.86 -17.34
CA GLY A 315 12.03 27.75 -18.27
C GLY A 315 10.90 26.79 -17.89
N TYR A 316 9.77 27.32 -17.44
CA TYR A 316 8.58 26.59 -17.03
C TYR A 316 7.33 27.29 -17.55
N ALA A 317 6.40 26.52 -18.11
CA ALA A 317 5.11 26.99 -18.61
C ALA A 317 3.96 26.30 -17.86
N PRO A 318 2.73 26.87 -17.85
CA PRO A 318 1.56 26.17 -17.34
C PRO A 318 1.36 24.83 -18.06
N GLN A 319 1.06 23.78 -17.28
CA GLN A 319 0.73 22.46 -17.83
C GLN A 319 -0.56 22.53 -18.67
N THR A 320 -0.52 21.97 -19.87
CA THR A 320 -1.69 21.77 -20.73
C THR A 320 -2.23 20.34 -20.61
N GLY A 321 -1.33 19.34 -20.56
CA GLY A 321 -1.63 17.92 -20.45
C GLY A 321 -2.63 17.40 -21.49
N LYS A 322 -2.78 18.09 -22.63
CA LYS A 322 -3.89 17.85 -23.56
C LYS A 322 -3.61 16.62 -24.42
N VAL A 323 -4.27 15.53 -24.07
CA VAL A 323 -4.39 14.33 -24.93
C VAL A 323 -5.26 14.67 -26.14
N SER A 324 -4.87 14.24 -27.33
CA SER A 324 -5.67 14.47 -28.54
C SER A 324 -7.01 13.71 -28.48
N ASP A 325 -8.05 14.24 -29.13
CA ASP A 325 -9.38 13.62 -29.07
C ASP A 325 -9.40 12.21 -29.66
N GLU A 326 -8.59 11.96 -30.70
CA GLU A 326 -8.39 10.64 -31.29
C GLU A 326 -7.77 9.67 -30.28
N VAL A 327 -6.64 10.04 -29.65
CA VAL A 327 -5.97 9.17 -28.69
C VAL A 327 -6.82 8.96 -27.43
N ALA A 328 -7.51 9.99 -26.96
CA ALA A 328 -8.46 9.88 -25.86
C ALA A 328 -9.61 8.92 -26.18
N ALA A 329 -10.05 8.83 -27.44
CA ALA A 329 -11.04 7.84 -27.87
C ALA A 329 -10.43 6.43 -27.94
N ILE A 330 -9.22 6.28 -28.47
CA ILE A 330 -8.51 5.00 -28.54
C ILE A 330 -8.28 4.42 -27.13
N LEU A 331 -7.80 5.22 -26.17
CA LEU A 331 -7.52 4.77 -24.80
C LEU A 331 -8.77 4.39 -23.99
N LYS A 332 -9.97 4.75 -24.48
CA LYS A 332 -11.26 4.32 -23.89
C LYS A 332 -11.75 2.98 -24.43
N LEU A 333 -11.13 2.44 -25.48
CA LEU A 333 -11.48 1.11 -26.02
C LEU A 333 -11.25 0.03 -24.96
N ARG A 334 -12.04 -1.04 -25.02
CA ARG A 334 -12.11 -2.04 -23.93
C ARG A 334 -10.94 -3.02 -23.94
N THR A 335 -10.38 -3.32 -25.10
CA THR A 335 -9.36 -4.36 -25.25
C THR A 335 -8.01 -3.75 -25.65
N PRO A 336 -6.89 -4.18 -25.04
CA PRO A 336 -5.56 -3.74 -25.49
C PRO A 336 -5.32 -4.07 -26.97
N ALA A 337 -5.86 -5.18 -27.48
CA ALA A 337 -5.73 -5.54 -28.90
C ALA A 337 -6.28 -4.45 -29.85
N GLU A 338 -7.52 -3.98 -29.60
CA GLU A 338 -8.11 -2.88 -30.38
C GLU A 338 -7.34 -1.57 -30.20
N GLN A 339 -6.87 -1.29 -28.98
CA GLN A 339 -6.07 -0.10 -28.69
C GLN A 339 -4.78 -0.09 -29.53
N PHE A 340 -3.99 -1.16 -29.49
CA PHE A 340 -2.71 -1.22 -30.20
C PHE A 340 -2.85 -1.22 -31.71
N ASP A 341 -3.88 -1.88 -32.26
CA ASP A 341 -4.20 -1.80 -33.68
C ASP A 341 -4.41 -0.34 -34.12
N LYS A 342 -5.26 0.39 -33.40
CA LYS A 342 -5.55 1.80 -33.69
C LYS A 342 -4.36 2.73 -33.46
N LEU A 343 -3.61 2.53 -32.37
CA LEU A 343 -2.42 3.33 -32.07
C LEU A 343 -1.37 3.19 -33.18
N ARG A 344 -1.13 1.96 -33.67
CA ARG A 344 -0.10 1.69 -34.67
C ARG A 344 -0.41 2.31 -36.03
N VAL A 345 -1.68 2.28 -36.46
CA VAL A 345 -2.08 2.79 -37.80
C VAL A 345 -2.36 4.29 -37.84
N SER A 346 -2.58 4.93 -36.68
CA SER A 346 -2.87 6.36 -36.59
C SER A 346 -1.69 7.24 -37.03
N ALA A 347 -1.97 8.37 -37.67
CA ALA A 347 -0.94 9.38 -37.99
C ALA A 347 -0.69 10.37 -36.83
N ASP A 348 -1.47 10.31 -35.75
CA ASP A 348 -1.33 11.21 -34.60
C ASP A 348 0.03 10.96 -33.88
N PRO A 349 0.85 12.00 -33.64
CA PRO A 349 2.13 11.86 -32.95
C PRO A 349 2.03 11.24 -31.55
N GLN A 350 0.95 11.50 -30.80
CA GLN A 350 0.70 10.90 -29.49
C GLN A 350 0.39 9.40 -29.61
N ALA A 351 -0.34 9.00 -30.66
CA ALA A 351 -0.64 7.59 -30.92
C ALA A 351 0.63 6.82 -31.32
N GLN A 352 1.42 7.39 -32.23
CA GLN A 352 2.70 6.82 -32.66
C GLN A 352 3.72 6.75 -31.51
N PHE A 353 3.72 7.74 -30.62
CA PHE A 353 4.53 7.72 -29.40
C PHE A 353 4.13 6.56 -28.48
N LEU A 354 2.83 6.37 -28.20
CA LEU A 354 2.35 5.29 -27.34
C LEU A 354 2.74 3.92 -27.90
N TRP A 355 2.54 3.70 -29.21
CA TRP A 355 2.95 2.46 -29.88
C TRP A 355 4.47 2.24 -29.80
N ALA A 356 5.27 3.26 -30.12
CA ALA A 356 6.72 3.13 -30.18
C ALA A 356 7.35 2.78 -28.82
N MET A 357 6.92 3.45 -27.75
CA MET A 357 7.34 3.14 -26.38
C MET A 357 6.99 1.69 -26.01
N GLN A 358 5.76 1.26 -26.28
CA GLN A 358 5.33 -0.08 -25.90
C GLN A 358 6.07 -1.16 -26.69
N ARG A 359 6.23 -0.95 -28.00
CA ARG A 359 6.97 -1.83 -28.90
C ARG A 359 8.39 -2.05 -28.39
N ASP A 360 9.11 -0.97 -28.05
CA ASP A 360 10.50 -1.09 -27.60
C ASP A 360 10.60 -1.74 -26.21
N LEU A 361 9.64 -1.49 -25.31
CA LEU A 361 9.53 -2.19 -24.03
C LEU A 361 9.32 -3.70 -24.22
N PHE A 362 8.37 -4.11 -25.07
CA PHE A 362 8.11 -5.52 -25.37
C PHE A 362 9.33 -6.21 -25.99
N HIS A 363 9.98 -5.53 -26.93
CA HIS A 363 11.17 -6.05 -27.58
C HIS A 363 12.29 -6.29 -26.56
N TYR A 364 12.57 -5.31 -25.70
CA TYR A 364 13.61 -5.41 -24.68
C TYR A 364 13.30 -6.50 -23.64
N ALA A 365 12.07 -6.51 -23.13
CA ALA A 365 11.63 -7.50 -22.14
C ALA A 365 11.73 -8.93 -22.70
N ALA A 366 11.29 -9.16 -23.95
CA ALA A 366 11.40 -10.48 -24.56
C ALA A 366 12.84 -10.91 -24.79
N TYR A 367 13.70 -9.98 -25.23
CA TYR A 367 15.11 -10.26 -25.46
C TYR A 367 15.82 -10.73 -24.19
N TRP A 368 15.60 -10.03 -23.07
CA TRP A 368 16.31 -10.30 -21.81
C TRP A 368 15.61 -11.26 -20.85
N LEU A 369 14.39 -11.74 -21.15
CA LEU A 369 13.62 -12.61 -20.25
C LEU A 369 14.43 -13.79 -19.72
N GLY A 370 15.20 -14.44 -20.59
CA GLY A 370 16.01 -15.62 -20.24
C GLY A 370 17.22 -15.30 -19.38
N ASP A 371 17.68 -14.06 -19.34
CA ASP A 371 18.92 -13.65 -18.66
C ASP A 371 18.67 -13.03 -17.30
N ILE A 372 17.54 -12.34 -17.11
CA ILE A 372 17.26 -11.58 -15.89
C ILE A 372 16.28 -12.27 -14.94
N ALA A 373 15.42 -13.14 -15.47
CA ALA A 373 14.35 -13.79 -14.71
C ALA A 373 14.28 -15.31 -14.96
N ALA A 374 13.56 -16.01 -14.07
CA ALA A 374 13.22 -17.42 -14.27
C ALA A 374 12.01 -17.58 -15.20
N SER A 375 11.02 -16.69 -15.09
CA SER A 375 9.78 -16.73 -15.87
C SER A 375 9.24 -15.33 -16.18
N ALA A 376 8.35 -15.23 -17.17
CA ALA A 376 7.68 -13.98 -17.54
C ALA A 376 6.91 -13.35 -16.36
N ARG A 377 6.42 -14.18 -15.43
CA ARG A 377 5.71 -13.74 -14.22
C ARG A 377 6.59 -12.89 -13.33
N ASP A 378 7.87 -13.21 -13.21
CA ASP A 378 8.78 -12.49 -12.32
C ASP A 378 9.01 -11.06 -12.84
N ILE A 379 9.06 -10.88 -14.17
CA ILE A 379 9.10 -9.56 -14.82
C ILE A 379 7.79 -8.80 -14.58
N ASP A 380 6.65 -9.44 -14.84
CA ASP A 380 5.36 -8.77 -14.70
C ASP A 380 5.05 -8.36 -13.26
N PHE A 381 5.34 -9.23 -12.30
CA PHE A 381 5.23 -8.90 -10.87
C PHE A 381 6.26 -7.87 -10.42
N ALA A 382 7.50 -7.89 -10.92
CA ALA A 382 8.45 -6.82 -10.63
C ALA A 382 7.92 -5.45 -11.09
N MET A 383 7.30 -5.36 -12.26
CA MET A 383 6.73 -4.11 -12.75
C MET A 383 5.44 -3.71 -12.00
N ARG A 384 4.57 -4.67 -11.70
CA ARG A 384 3.34 -4.41 -10.93
C ARG A 384 3.64 -3.96 -9.50
N TRP A 385 4.56 -4.65 -8.82
CA TRP A 385 4.82 -4.44 -7.40
C TRP A 385 5.92 -3.41 -7.12
N GLY A 386 6.87 -3.22 -8.06
CA GLY A 386 7.99 -2.30 -7.93
C GLY A 386 7.78 -0.95 -8.64
N TYR A 387 6.99 -0.91 -9.72
CA TYR A 387 6.68 0.31 -10.48
C TYR A 387 5.20 0.67 -10.47
N GLY A 388 4.36 -0.12 -9.79
CA GLY A 388 2.94 0.17 -9.60
C GLY A 388 2.10 0.07 -10.87
N TRP A 389 2.57 -0.67 -11.89
CA TRP A 389 1.81 -0.90 -13.11
C TRP A 389 0.61 -1.82 -12.84
N LYS A 390 -0.49 -1.61 -13.55
CA LYS A 390 -1.69 -2.46 -13.44
C LYS A 390 -1.46 -3.86 -14.03
N LEU A 391 -0.78 -3.91 -15.17
CA LEU A 391 -0.36 -5.12 -15.87
C LEU A 391 1.13 -5.02 -16.14
N GLY A 392 1.84 -6.15 -16.06
CA GLY A 392 3.21 -6.20 -16.53
C GLY A 392 3.34 -6.10 -18.06
N PRO A 393 4.56 -5.93 -18.59
CA PRO A 393 4.79 -5.88 -20.03
C PRO A 393 4.26 -7.13 -20.75
N PHE A 394 4.44 -8.34 -20.21
CA PHE A 394 3.98 -9.54 -20.90
C PHE A 394 2.47 -9.75 -20.80
N GLU A 395 1.86 -9.46 -19.66
CA GLU A 395 0.39 -9.40 -19.52
C GLU A 395 -0.24 -8.44 -20.53
N THR A 396 0.36 -7.26 -20.71
CA THR A 396 -0.11 -6.26 -21.67
C THR A 396 -0.01 -6.77 -23.09
N TRP A 397 1.13 -7.36 -23.47
CA TRP A 397 1.31 -7.96 -24.79
C TRP A 397 0.35 -9.13 -25.03
N GLN A 398 0.20 -10.04 -24.07
CA GLN A 398 -0.72 -11.16 -24.19
C GLN A 398 -2.19 -10.71 -24.32
N ALA A 399 -2.59 -9.65 -23.65
CA ALA A 399 -3.93 -9.06 -23.81
C ALA A 399 -4.12 -8.32 -25.15
N ALA A 400 -3.02 -8.06 -25.88
CA ALA A 400 -2.97 -7.25 -27.09
C ALA A 400 -2.91 -8.05 -28.40
N ASP A 401 -3.26 -9.35 -28.37
CA ASP A 401 -3.01 -10.29 -29.47
C ASP A 401 -1.51 -10.50 -29.71
N TRP A 402 -0.97 -11.51 -29.03
CA TRP A 402 0.46 -11.79 -28.99
C TRP A 402 1.09 -11.89 -30.38
N ALA A 403 0.49 -12.67 -31.27
CA ALA A 403 1.06 -12.99 -32.58
C ALA A 403 1.09 -11.76 -33.50
N ASN A 404 0.03 -10.96 -33.49
CA ASN A 404 -0.03 -9.74 -34.28
C ASN A 404 0.98 -8.69 -33.78
N VAL A 405 1.07 -8.48 -32.46
CA VAL A 405 2.06 -7.57 -31.89
C VAL A 405 3.49 -8.05 -32.17
N ALA A 406 3.77 -9.36 -32.07
CA ALA A 406 5.08 -9.92 -32.42
C ALA A 406 5.47 -9.64 -33.88
N LYS A 407 4.53 -9.84 -34.81
CA LYS A 407 4.70 -9.51 -36.22
C LYS A 407 4.97 -8.01 -36.41
N TRP A 408 4.20 -7.14 -35.76
CA TRP A 408 4.37 -5.69 -35.88
C TRP A 408 5.71 -5.20 -35.33
N ILE A 409 6.19 -5.79 -34.22
CA ILE A 409 7.52 -5.51 -33.68
C ILE A 409 8.58 -5.91 -34.72
N ALA A 410 8.49 -7.11 -35.31
CA ALA A 410 9.44 -7.57 -36.31
C ALA A 410 9.46 -6.67 -37.57
N GLU A 411 8.28 -6.25 -38.06
CA GLU A 411 8.14 -5.30 -39.17
C GLU A 411 8.79 -3.95 -38.84
N ASP A 412 8.56 -3.43 -37.64
CA ASP A 412 9.12 -2.15 -37.20
C ASP A 412 10.63 -2.21 -36.96
N ILE A 413 11.17 -3.35 -36.52
CA ILE A 413 12.62 -3.59 -36.46
C ILE A 413 13.21 -3.56 -37.87
N ALA A 414 12.62 -4.30 -38.82
CA ALA A 414 13.09 -4.36 -40.20
C ALA A 414 13.00 -2.99 -40.91
N ALA A 415 11.98 -2.19 -40.59
CA ALA A 415 11.81 -0.83 -41.09
C ALA A 415 12.69 0.22 -40.37
N GLY A 416 13.52 -0.18 -39.39
CA GLY A 416 14.38 0.74 -38.64
C GLY A 416 13.61 1.71 -37.73
N LYS A 417 12.37 1.39 -37.35
CA LYS A 417 11.53 2.22 -36.48
C LYS A 417 11.77 1.96 -34.99
N ALA A 418 12.21 0.74 -34.64
CA ALA A 418 12.59 0.32 -33.29
C ALA A 418 13.91 0.94 -32.82
N MET A 419 14.08 1.08 -31.50
CA MET A 419 15.36 1.52 -30.92
C MET A 419 16.46 0.47 -31.16
N GLY A 420 16.13 -0.80 -30.89
CA GLY A 420 17.04 -1.94 -31.06
C GLY A 420 17.00 -2.49 -32.48
N LYS A 421 18.17 -2.89 -33.01
CA LYS A 421 18.30 -3.57 -34.32
C LYS A 421 18.35 -5.09 -34.22
N THR A 422 18.48 -5.63 -33.01
CA THR A 422 18.48 -7.08 -32.80
C THR A 422 17.13 -7.67 -33.21
N PRO A 423 17.08 -8.88 -33.79
CA PRO A 423 15.81 -9.55 -34.06
C PRO A 423 15.06 -9.86 -32.76
N LEU A 424 13.73 -9.88 -32.86
CA LEU A 424 12.88 -10.41 -31.79
C LEU A 424 13.23 -11.89 -31.56
N PRO A 425 13.31 -12.37 -30.30
CA PRO A 425 13.65 -13.77 -30.03
C PRO A 425 12.68 -14.76 -30.69
N ALA A 426 13.22 -15.86 -31.22
CA ALA A 426 12.45 -16.87 -31.93
C ALA A 426 11.27 -17.42 -31.11
N TRP A 427 11.42 -17.53 -29.79
CA TRP A 427 10.36 -17.99 -28.91
C TRP A 427 9.17 -17.03 -28.89
N ALA A 428 9.41 -15.71 -28.96
CA ALA A 428 8.39 -14.67 -28.89
C ALA A 428 7.66 -14.51 -30.23
N SER A 429 8.36 -14.75 -31.34
CA SER A 429 7.81 -14.72 -32.69
C SER A 429 7.24 -16.06 -33.18
N ASP A 430 7.16 -17.09 -32.33
CA ASP A 430 6.56 -18.38 -32.70
C ASP A 430 5.08 -18.17 -33.08
N PRO A 431 4.66 -18.51 -34.32
CA PRO A 431 3.28 -18.35 -34.77
C PRO A 431 2.24 -19.11 -33.94
N LYS A 432 2.67 -20.14 -33.19
CA LYS A 432 1.80 -20.92 -32.30
C LYS A 432 1.60 -20.26 -30.93
N ARG A 433 2.40 -19.24 -30.61
CA ARG A 433 2.34 -18.57 -29.31
C ARG A 433 1.20 -17.56 -29.28
N THR A 434 0.28 -17.78 -28.34
CA THR A 434 -0.83 -16.87 -28.04
C THR A 434 -0.58 -16.06 -26.76
N GLY A 435 0.49 -16.35 -26.03
CA GLY A 435 0.85 -15.70 -24.77
C GLY A 435 2.03 -16.36 -24.06
N VAL A 436 2.30 -15.89 -22.85
CA VAL A 436 3.31 -16.47 -21.94
C VAL A 436 2.73 -16.91 -20.60
N HIS A 437 1.48 -16.61 -20.32
CA HIS A 437 0.77 -17.02 -19.12
C HIS A 437 -0.46 -17.86 -19.45
N ASP A 438 -0.63 -18.96 -18.74
CA ASP A 438 -1.80 -19.82 -18.84
C ASP A 438 -2.10 -20.49 -17.49
N ALA A 439 -3.07 -21.40 -17.46
CA ALA A 439 -3.46 -22.11 -16.24
C ALA A 439 -2.35 -23.04 -15.68
N ALA A 440 -1.37 -23.43 -16.50
CA ALA A 440 -0.24 -24.26 -16.08
C ALA A 440 0.91 -23.43 -15.49
N GLY A 441 1.03 -22.15 -15.84
CA GLY A 441 2.03 -21.26 -15.26
C GLY A 441 2.46 -20.12 -16.17
N SER A 442 3.76 -19.83 -16.16
CA SER A 442 4.35 -18.72 -16.92
C SER A 442 5.65 -19.12 -17.62
N TYR A 443 5.83 -18.63 -18.84
CA TYR A 443 6.86 -19.12 -19.74
C TYR A 443 8.25 -18.72 -19.25
N SER A 444 9.19 -19.67 -19.32
CA SER A 444 10.62 -19.43 -19.14
C SER A 444 11.33 -19.45 -20.49
N ALA A 445 11.92 -18.32 -20.88
CA ALA A 445 12.79 -18.27 -22.06
C ALA A 445 14.09 -19.07 -21.87
N ALA A 446 14.55 -19.25 -20.62
CA ALA A 446 15.77 -20.00 -20.32
C ALA A 446 15.61 -21.52 -20.53
N THR A 447 14.43 -22.07 -20.22
CA THR A 447 14.19 -23.53 -20.35
C THR A 447 13.24 -23.90 -21.48
N GLY A 448 12.56 -22.93 -22.11
CA GLY A 448 11.55 -23.15 -23.13
C GLY A 448 10.25 -23.79 -22.63
N LYS A 449 9.98 -23.73 -21.31
CA LYS A 449 8.85 -24.44 -20.67
C LYS A 449 8.00 -23.50 -19.81
N GLN A 450 6.77 -23.92 -19.50
CA GLN A 450 5.95 -23.24 -18.49
C GLN A 450 6.48 -23.56 -17.07
N VAL A 451 6.61 -22.52 -16.26
CA VAL A 451 6.99 -22.60 -14.85
C VAL A 451 5.71 -22.45 -14.01
N PRO A 452 5.34 -23.45 -13.19
CA PRO A 452 4.14 -23.37 -12.36
C PRO A 452 4.30 -22.33 -11.24
N PRO A 453 3.19 -21.90 -10.61
CA PRO A 453 3.24 -21.09 -9.40
C PRO A 453 4.13 -21.71 -8.31
N SER A 454 4.69 -20.87 -7.43
CA SER A 454 5.57 -21.34 -6.36
C SER A 454 4.80 -22.27 -5.42
N ALA A 455 5.38 -23.42 -5.11
CA ALA A 455 4.80 -24.41 -4.21
C ALA A 455 5.22 -24.21 -2.74
N VAL A 456 5.97 -23.14 -2.44
CA VAL A 456 6.43 -22.83 -1.08
C VAL A 456 5.23 -22.66 -0.15
N PRO A 457 5.20 -23.30 1.03
CA PRO A 457 4.01 -23.36 1.88
C PRO A 457 3.41 -22.01 2.26
N VAL A 458 4.21 -20.93 2.31
CA VAL A 458 3.76 -19.58 2.66
C VAL A 458 2.58 -19.11 1.80
N TYR A 459 2.59 -19.42 0.50
CA TYR A 459 1.54 -19.00 -0.43
C TYR A 459 0.19 -19.70 -0.22
N ARG A 460 0.14 -20.81 0.52
CA ARG A 460 -1.14 -21.47 0.87
C ARG A 460 -2.00 -20.63 1.81
N ARG A 461 -1.40 -19.64 2.46
CA ARG A 461 -2.08 -18.65 3.31
C ARG A 461 -2.83 -17.60 2.47
N GLN A 462 -2.52 -17.49 1.19
CA GLN A 462 -3.13 -16.53 0.27
C GLN A 462 -4.27 -17.22 -0.49
N LEU A 463 -5.49 -17.13 0.04
CA LEU A 463 -6.67 -17.80 -0.56
C LEU A 463 -7.07 -17.16 -1.90
N PHE A 464 -6.81 -15.86 -2.04
CA PHE A 464 -7.02 -15.07 -3.25
C PHE A 464 -5.72 -14.33 -3.60
N PRO A 465 -4.68 -15.04 -4.03
CA PRO A 465 -3.40 -14.42 -4.34
C PRO A 465 -3.53 -13.55 -5.59
N GLN A 466 -2.65 -12.56 -5.74
CA GLN A 466 -2.51 -11.88 -7.01
C GLN A 466 -2.07 -12.87 -8.10
N THR A 467 -2.77 -12.87 -9.23
CA THR A 467 -2.44 -13.72 -10.37
C THR A 467 -2.04 -12.90 -11.59
N VAL A 468 -1.34 -13.56 -12.52
CA VAL A 468 -1.11 -13.05 -13.88
C VAL A 468 -2.29 -13.37 -14.80
N LEU A 469 -2.39 -12.68 -15.93
CA LEU A 469 -3.40 -12.93 -16.96
C LEU A 469 -3.43 -14.41 -17.38
N GLY A 470 -4.62 -15.00 -17.52
CA GLY A 470 -4.78 -16.39 -17.99
C GLY A 470 -4.45 -17.47 -16.95
N ALA A 471 -3.95 -17.10 -15.76
CA ALA A 471 -3.71 -18.05 -14.67
C ALA A 471 -5.02 -18.71 -14.20
N LYS A 472 -4.90 -19.87 -13.56
CA LYS A 472 -6.02 -20.56 -12.93
C LYS A 472 -6.64 -19.66 -11.86
N LYS A 473 -7.93 -19.36 -11.99
CA LYS A 473 -8.66 -18.56 -11.00
C LYS A 473 -8.79 -19.33 -9.68
N PRO A 474 -8.70 -18.64 -8.53
CA PRO A 474 -8.95 -19.26 -7.23
C PRO A 474 -10.42 -19.71 -7.11
N ASP A 475 -10.68 -20.64 -6.20
CA ASP A 475 -12.03 -21.06 -5.84
C ASP A 475 -12.78 -19.90 -5.17
N THR A 476 -13.93 -19.52 -5.72
CA THR A 476 -14.77 -18.42 -5.23
C THR A 476 -15.85 -18.88 -4.23
N GLY A 477 -15.78 -20.16 -3.83
CA GLY A 477 -16.60 -20.78 -2.81
C GLY A 477 -18.07 -20.93 -3.20
N ARG A 478 -18.86 -21.50 -2.27
CA ARG A 478 -20.29 -21.75 -2.43
C ARG A 478 -21.10 -20.58 -1.86
N THR A 479 -21.97 -19.99 -2.68
CA THR A 479 -22.94 -18.99 -2.20
C THR A 479 -23.97 -19.64 -1.27
N ILE A 480 -24.21 -19.03 -0.10
CA ILE A 480 -25.30 -19.37 0.82
C ILE A 480 -26.53 -18.53 0.47
N PHE A 481 -26.35 -17.21 0.36
CA PHE A 481 -27.33 -16.33 -0.28
C PHE A 481 -26.64 -15.16 -0.99
N GLU A 482 -27.34 -14.54 -1.92
CA GLU A 482 -26.89 -13.33 -2.59
C GLU A 482 -28.04 -12.36 -2.82
N THR A 483 -27.72 -11.07 -2.73
CA THR A 483 -28.61 -9.93 -3.01
C THR A 483 -27.87 -8.98 -3.96
N ASP A 484 -28.53 -7.89 -4.36
CA ASP A 484 -27.86 -6.85 -5.14
C ASP A 484 -26.73 -6.16 -4.35
N ASP A 485 -26.89 -6.05 -3.03
CA ASP A 485 -25.99 -5.30 -2.15
C ASP A 485 -24.90 -6.14 -1.47
N ALA A 486 -25.10 -7.46 -1.34
CA ALA A 486 -24.17 -8.34 -0.63
C ALA A 486 -24.29 -9.82 -1.02
N ARG A 487 -23.22 -10.57 -0.73
CA ARG A 487 -23.11 -12.03 -0.88
C ARG A 487 -22.65 -12.66 0.43
N LEU A 488 -23.40 -13.65 0.91
CA LEU A 488 -22.96 -14.57 1.96
C LEU A 488 -22.53 -15.90 1.31
N TRP A 489 -21.34 -16.38 1.64
CA TRP A 489 -20.75 -17.55 1.00
C TRP A 489 -19.82 -18.32 1.96
N ALA A 490 -19.40 -19.52 1.58
CA ALA A 490 -18.47 -20.35 2.34
C ALA A 490 -17.38 -20.94 1.43
N LEU A 491 -16.21 -21.20 2.01
CA LEU A 491 -15.03 -21.69 1.29
C LEU A 491 -14.33 -22.79 2.08
N GLY A 492 -13.93 -23.89 1.43
CA GLY A 492 -13.06 -24.89 2.05
C GLY A 492 -13.71 -25.84 3.08
N GLY A 493 -15.05 -25.82 3.23
CA GLY A 493 -15.78 -26.79 4.04
C GLY A 493 -15.54 -26.70 5.55
N ASP A 494 -15.12 -25.54 6.06
CA ASP A 494 -14.83 -25.31 7.47
C ASP A 494 -16.00 -24.71 8.27
N ASP A 495 -17.22 -24.68 7.71
CA ASP A 495 -18.43 -24.14 8.32
C ASP A 495 -18.31 -22.69 8.81
N ILE A 496 -17.48 -21.88 8.15
CA ILE A 496 -17.35 -20.43 8.38
C ILE A 496 -18.01 -19.68 7.22
N ALA A 497 -19.01 -18.87 7.54
CA ALA A 497 -19.65 -17.99 6.57
C ALA A 497 -18.81 -16.73 6.34
N ILE A 498 -18.84 -16.20 5.12
CA ILE A 498 -18.14 -14.98 4.70
C ILE A 498 -19.17 -14.03 4.09
N LEU A 499 -19.28 -12.82 4.64
CA LEU A 499 -20.12 -11.75 4.13
C LEU A 499 -19.28 -10.73 3.36
N SER A 500 -19.62 -10.50 2.10
CA SER A 500 -18.98 -9.52 1.22
C SER A 500 -20.01 -8.55 0.64
N PHE A 501 -19.69 -7.27 0.58
CA PHE A 501 -20.55 -6.20 0.06
C PHE A 501 -20.28 -5.99 -1.42
N LYS A 502 -21.32 -5.64 -2.17
CA LYS A 502 -21.27 -5.41 -3.63
C LYS A 502 -21.40 -3.93 -4.00
N SER A 503 -21.78 -3.10 -3.03
CA SER A 503 -21.87 -1.66 -3.19
C SER A 503 -20.50 -1.06 -3.53
N LYS A 504 -20.50 0.02 -4.32
CA LYS A 504 -19.26 0.72 -4.69
C LYS A 504 -18.54 1.22 -3.43
N MET A 505 -17.24 0.96 -3.33
CA MET A 505 -16.41 1.24 -2.13
C MET A 505 -16.92 0.56 -0.86
N HIS A 506 -17.75 -0.47 -1.00
CA HIS A 506 -18.37 -1.22 0.11
C HIS A 506 -19.11 -0.29 1.09
N THR A 507 -19.82 0.69 0.55
CA THR A 507 -20.67 1.62 1.31
C THR A 507 -21.86 0.90 1.94
N ILE A 508 -22.24 1.31 3.15
CA ILE A 508 -23.30 0.68 3.93
C ILE A 508 -24.61 1.45 3.70
N GLY A 509 -25.50 0.87 2.91
CA GLY A 509 -26.89 1.33 2.70
C GLY A 509 -27.91 0.37 3.33
N ALA A 510 -29.19 0.63 3.16
CA ALA A 510 -30.26 -0.18 3.78
C ALA A 510 -30.15 -1.68 3.44
N GLY A 511 -29.86 -2.03 2.17
CA GLY A 511 -29.73 -3.43 1.75
C GLY A 511 -28.50 -4.15 2.34
N VAL A 512 -27.42 -3.41 2.63
CA VAL A 512 -26.25 -3.95 3.33
C VAL A 512 -26.57 -4.22 4.81
N LEU A 513 -27.31 -3.32 5.47
CA LEU A 513 -27.79 -3.53 6.85
C LEU A 513 -28.70 -4.79 6.94
N ASP A 514 -29.61 -4.91 5.97
CA ASP A 514 -30.22 -6.15 5.43
C ASP A 514 -29.37 -7.40 5.58
N ALA A 515 -28.36 -7.42 4.73
CA ALA A 515 -27.51 -8.57 4.58
C ALA A 515 -26.71 -8.88 5.85
N ILE A 516 -26.31 -7.88 6.64
CA ILE A 516 -25.58 -8.08 7.90
C ILE A 516 -26.44 -8.85 8.89
N VAL A 517 -27.68 -8.41 9.14
CA VAL A 517 -28.58 -9.08 10.10
C VAL A 517 -28.88 -10.50 9.63
N ARG A 518 -29.27 -10.65 8.37
CA ARG A 518 -29.56 -11.97 7.78
C ARG A 518 -28.34 -12.90 7.82
N ALA A 519 -27.14 -12.38 7.59
CA ALA A 519 -25.92 -13.17 7.63
C ALA A 519 -25.60 -13.68 9.04
N ALA A 520 -25.82 -12.86 10.07
CA ALA A 520 -25.67 -13.28 11.45
C ALA A 520 -26.69 -14.37 11.81
N ASP A 521 -27.95 -14.23 11.41
CA ASP A 521 -29.00 -15.24 11.65
C ASP A 521 -28.69 -16.57 10.94
N GLU A 522 -28.23 -16.51 9.68
CA GLU A 522 -27.83 -17.70 8.92
C GLU A 522 -26.61 -18.38 9.54
N ALA A 523 -25.63 -17.58 9.99
CA ALA A 523 -24.44 -18.09 10.62
C ALA A 523 -24.76 -18.79 11.96
N GLU A 524 -25.64 -18.24 12.80
CA GLU A 524 -26.07 -18.90 14.04
C GLU A 524 -26.85 -20.20 13.80
N ARG A 525 -27.56 -20.30 12.67
CA ARG A 525 -28.33 -21.50 12.33
C ARG A 525 -27.44 -22.64 11.80
N ALA A 526 -26.45 -22.31 10.98
CA ALA A 526 -25.81 -23.31 10.10
C ALA A 526 -24.28 -23.20 9.99
N CYS A 527 -23.64 -22.29 10.73
CA CYS A 527 -22.20 -22.09 10.70
C CYS A 527 -21.66 -21.98 12.13
N LYS A 528 -20.34 -22.11 12.29
CA LYS A 528 -19.70 -21.89 13.59
C LYS A 528 -19.22 -20.46 13.81
N ALA A 529 -19.10 -19.68 12.73
CA ALA A 529 -18.63 -18.29 12.76
C ALA A 529 -19.00 -17.52 11.48
N LEU A 530 -18.89 -16.19 11.56
CA LEU A 530 -19.06 -15.28 10.43
C LEU A 530 -17.81 -14.40 10.27
N VAL A 531 -17.31 -14.25 9.05
CA VAL A 531 -16.25 -13.30 8.70
C VAL A 531 -16.82 -12.24 7.76
N ILE A 532 -16.62 -10.96 8.07
CA ILE A 532 -16.93 -9.85 7.15
C ILE A 532 -15.65 -9.51 6.39
N TRP A 533 -15.63 -9.74 5.08
CA TRP A 533 -14.45 -9.57 4.23
C TRP A 533 -14.82 -9.19 2.81
N GLN A 534 -13.99 -8.35 2.19
CA GLN A 534 -14.16 -7.88 0.82
C GLN A 534 -13.05 -8.39 -0.09
N ASP A 535 -13.38 -8.73 -1.34
CA ASP A 535 -12.46 -9.23 -2.36
C ASP A 535 -11.61 -8.14 -3.04
N SER A 536 -11.89 -6.87 -2.75
CA SER A 536 -11.05 -5.73 -3.07
C SER A 536 -10.96 -4.74 -1.90
N GLU A 537 -9.98 -3.83 -1.94
CA GLU A 537 -9.96 -2.66 -1.05
C GLU A 537 -10.99 -1.62 -1.51
N PRO A 538 -11.58 -0.85 -0.59
CA PRO A 538 -11.36 -0.84 0.88
C PRO A 538 -12.23 -1.87 1.63
N PHE A 539 -12.15 -1.95 2.97
CA PHE A 539 -13.12 -2.72 3.77
C PHE A 539 -14.52 -2.09 3.71
N SER A 540 -14.61 -0.79 4.01
CA SER A 540 -15.82 0.03 3.83
C SER A 540 -15.50 1.51 4.09
N VAL A 541 -16.01 2.40 3.24
CA VAL A 541 -15.92 3.86 3.46
C VAL A 541 -17.09 4.42 4.28
N GLY A 542 -17.91 3.56 4.88
CA GLY A 542 -19.00 3.94 5.77
C GLY A 542 -20.35 4.07 5.07
N ALA A 543 -21.23 4.87 5.67
CA ALA A 543 -22.61 5.00 5.23
C ALA A 543 -22.72 5.52 3.78
N ASN A 544 -23.73 5.07 3.06
CA ASN A 544 -24.02 5.56 1.72
C ASN A 544 -24.55 7.01 1.77
N LEU A 545 -23.65 7.99 1.60
CA LEU A 545 -24.00 9.41 1.66
C LEU A 545 -25.05 9.85 0.62
N LYS A 546 -25.20 9.12 -0.49
CA LYS A 546 -26.26 9.43 -1.47
C LYS A 546 -27.64 9.05 -0.94
N GLU A 547 -27.76 7.87 -0.35
CA GLU A 547 -28.99 7.40 0.28
C GLU A 547 -29.38 8.30 1.47
N ALA A 548 -28.40 8.61 2.35
CA ALA A 548 -28.60 9.54 3.44
C ALA A 548 -28.99 10.95 2.96
N GLY A 549 -28.32 11.46 1.91
CA GLY A 549 -28.64 12.75 1.31
C GLY A 549 -30.06 12.81 0.72
N ALA A 550 -30.52 11.72 0.08
CA ALA A 550 -31.88 11.62 -0.45
C ALA A 550 -32.93 11.60 0.69
N MET A 551 -32.67 10.87 1.78
CA MET A 551 -33.54 10.87 2.96
C MET A 551 -33.64 12.28 3.57
N LEU A 552 -32.52 13.00 3.65
CA LEU A 552 -32.48 14.38 4.16
C LEU A 552 -33.27 15.36 3.28
N GLN A 553 -33.14 15.25 1.96
CA GLN A 553 -33.89 16.09 1.02
C GLN A 553 -35.40 15.84 1.07
N SER A 554 -35.82 14.62 1.43
CA SER A 554 -37.24 14.30 1.58
C SER A 554 -37.91 14.99 2.78
N GLY A 555 -37.13 15.58 3.70
CA GLY A 555 -37.62 16.32 4.87
C GLY A 555 -38.23 15.45 5.98
N LYS A 556 -38.14 14.12 5.87
CA LYS A 556 -38.75 13.18 6.82
C LYS A 556 -37.75 12.77 7.90
N ALA A 557 -37.72 13.52 9.00
CA ALA A 557 -36.86 13.22 10.16
C ALA A 557 -37.07 11.79 10.71
N ALA A 558 -38.30 11.27 10.65
CA ALA A 558 -38.64 9.91 11.10
C ALA A 558 -37.98 8.82 10.25
N ASP A 559 -37.87 9.01 8.94
CA ASP A 559 -37.24 8.03 8.04
C ASP A 559 -35.73 7.96 8.32
N LEU A 560 -35.09 9.11 8.58
CA LEU A 560 -33.69 9.18 8.96
C LEU A 560 -33.44 8.52 10.33
N ASP A 561 -34.26 8.85 11.33
CA ASP A 561 -34.18 8.24 12.66
C ASP A 561 -34.32 6.71 12.56
N GLY A 562 -35.29 6.22 11.78
CA GLY A 562 -35.48 4.79 11.51
C GLY A 562 -34.28 4.14 10.83
N PHE A 563 -33.63 4.81 9.87
CA PHE A 563 -32.42 4.32 9.24
C PHE A 563 -31.26 4.19 10.23
N ILE A 564 -31.03 5.20 11.07
CA ILE A 564 -29.96 5.17 12.09
C ILE A 564 -30.25 4.11 13.15
N MET A 565 -31.50 4.00 13.61
CA MET A 565 -31.91 2.93 14.51
C MET A 565 -31.62 1.55 13.91
N ARG A 566 -31.95 1.33 12.62
CA ARG A 566 -31.62 0.09 11.92
C ARG A 566 -30.12 -0.16 11.86
N PHE A 567 -29.31 0.87 11.61
CA PHE A 567 -27.86 0.74 11.60
C PHE A 567 -27.33 0.33 12.99
N GLN A 568 -27.74 1.01 14.06
CA GLN A 568 -27.39 0.64 15.43
C GLN A 568 -27.82 -0.81 15.75
N GLN A 569 -29.01 -1.22 15.31
CA GLN A 569 -29.47 -2.60 15.47
C GLN A 569 -28.58 -3.60 14.71
N SER A 570 -28.13 -3.28 13.49
CA SER A 570 -27.23 -4.15 12.73
C SER A 570 -25.84 -4.29 13.37
N THR A 571 -25.24 -3.21 13.88
CA THR A 571 -23.95 -3.28 14.58
C THR A 571 -24.08 -4.00 15.91
N MET A 572 -25.17 -3.79 16.66
CA MET A 572 -25.45 -4.53 17.89
C MET A 572 -25.76 -6.01 17.64
N ARG A 573 -26.42 -6.34 16.52
CA ARG A 573 -26.62 -7.73 16.07
C ARG A 573 -25.30 -8.45 15.82
N VAL A 574 -24.30 -7.75 15.29
CA VAL A 574 -22.94 -8.25 15.13
C VAL A 574 -22.26 -8.46 16.49
N LYS A 575 -22.34 -7.48 17.40
CA LYS A 575 -21.74 -7.54 18.74
C LYS A 575 -22.29 -8.70 19.58
N HIS A 576 -23.59 -8.94 19.50
CA HIS A 576 -24.29 -9.93 20.32
C HIS A 576 -24.63 -11.24 19.59
N ALA A 577 -23.97 -11.53 18.47
CA ALA A 577 -24.15 -12.80 17.79
C ALA A 577 -23.67 -13.99 18.64
N LEU A 578 -24.44 -15.07 18.61
CA LEU A 578 -24.16 -16.34 19.30
C LEU A 578 -23.04 -17.13 18.63
N VAL A 579 -22.61 -16.73 17.43
CA VAL A 579 -21.38 -17.16 16.78
C VAL A 579 -20.42 -15.96 16.67
N PRO A 580 -19.10 -16.16 16.74
CA PRO A 580 -18.16 -15.05 16.63
C PRO A 580 -18.22 -14.43 15.24
N VAL A 581 -18.32 -13.09 15.21
CA VAL A 581 -18.20 -12.29 13.99
C VAL A 581 -16.83 -11.63 13.96
N VAL A 582 -16.03 -11.92 12.94
CA VAL A 582 -14.69 -11.36 12.75
C VAL A 582 -14.68 -10.40 11.57
N ALA A 583 -14.22 -9.16 11.78
CA ALA A 583 -14.00 -8.21 10.69
C ALA A 583 -12.58 -8.39 10.12
N ALA A 584 -12.48 -8.58 8.80
CA ALA A 584 -11.21 -8.71 8.10
C ALA A 584 -10.94 -7.43 7.30
N VAL A 585 -10.19 -6.51 7.90
CA VAL A 585 -10.01 -5.12 7.42
C VAL A 585 -8.75 -4.98 6.56
N ARG A 586 -8.90 -4.39 5.38
CA ARG A 586 -7.80 -3.88 4.54
C ARG A 586 -8.18 -2.56 3.88
N GLY A 587 -7.19 -1.71 3.61
CA GLY A 587 -7.44 -0.36 3.09
C GLY A 587 -8.27 0.46 4.09
N MET A 588 -9.33 1.10 3.63
CA MET A 588 -10.11 2.03 4.47
C MET A 588 -11.23 1.32 5.26
N ALA A 589 -11.36 1.63 6.55
CA ALA A 589 -12.54 1.36 7.37
C ALA A 589 -12.97 2.66 8.02
N LEU A 590 -13.83 3.42 7.34
CA LEU A 590 -14.19 4.79 7.71
C LEU A 590 -15.65 4.90 8.11
N GLY A 591 -15.91 5.79 9.08
CA GLY A 591 -17.24 6.07 9.61
C GLY A 591 -17.98 4.79 9.98
N GLY A 592 -19.16 4.56 9.39
CA GLY A 592 -19.92 3.31 9.55
C GLY A 592 -19.14 2.00 9.35
N GLY A 593 -18.10 1.99 8.50
CA GLY A 593 -17.21 0.83 8.34
C GLY A 593 -16.28 0.63 9.54
N CYS A 594 -15.82 1.72 10.15
CA CYS A 594 -15.14 1.71 11.44
C CYS A 594 -16.10 1.23 12.55
N GLU A 595 -17.33 1.73 12.58
CA GLU A 595 -18.31 1.33 13.60
C GLU A 595 -18.65 -0.16 13.51
N LEU A 596 -18.83 -0.70 12.30
CA LEU A 596 -19.07 -2.13 12.10
C LEU A 596 -17.92 -3.01 12.61
N GLN A 597 -16.66 -2.65 12.32
CA GLN A 597 -15.53 -3.43 12.84
C GLN A 597 -15.39 -3.29 14.37
N MET A 598 -15.67 -2.11 14.94
CA MET A 598 -15.61 -1.91 16.40
C MET A 598 -16.57 -2.81 17.17
N HIS A 599 -17.70 -3.18 16.55
CA HIS A 599 -18.70 -4.08 17.12
C HIS A 599 -18.42 -5.57 16.87
N SER A 600 -17.42 -5.91 16.06
CA SER A 600 -17.05 -7.31 15.82
C SER A 600 -16.41 -7.94 17.07
N ALA A 601 -16.48 -9.26 17.20
CA ALA A 601 -15.84 -10.02 18.28
C ALA A 601 -14.32 -9.80 18.29
N ARG A 602 -13.75 -9.83 17.09
CA ARG A 602 -12.35 -9.52 16.80
C ARG A 602 -12.23 -8.83 15.46
N THR A 603 -11.17 -8.04 15.32
CA THR A 603 -10.72 -7.53 14.03
C THR A 603 -9.38 -8.16 13.68
N VAL A 604 -9.26 -8.64 12.44
CA VAL A 604 -7.97 -8.93 11.80
C VAL A 604 -7.75 -7.82 10.78
N ALA A 605 -6.69 -7.03 10.93
CA ALA A 605 -6.41 -5.88 10.08
C ALA A 605 -5.08 -6.04 9.33
N ALA A 606 -5.05 -5.72 8.04
CA ALA A 606 -3.80 -5.54 7.31
C ALA A 606 -3.04 -4.32 7.86
N LEU A 607 -1.70 -4.33 7.83
CA LEU A 607 -0.88 -3.22 8.33
C LEU A 607 -1.30 -1.87 7.74
N GLU A 608 -1.54 -1.84 6.43
CA GLU A 608 -2.02 -0.67 5.68
C GLU A 608 -3.55 -0.55 5.73
N SER A 609 -4.11 -0.64 6.94
CA SER A 609 -5.50 -0.29 7.21
C SER A 609 -5.60 1.11 7.79
N TYR A 610 -6.46 1.93 7.20
CA TYR A 610 -6.69 3.33 7.56
C TYR A 610 -8.08 3.44 8.17
N ILE A 611 -8.13 3.62 9.48
CA ILE A 611 -9.36 3.45 10.27
C ILE A 611 -9.69 4.78 10.94
N GLY A 612 -10.95 5.18 10.94
CA GLY A 612 -11.37 6.40 11.62
C GLY A 612 -12.84 6.73 11.51
N LEU A 613 -13.31 7.52 12.47
CA LEU A 613 -14.64 8.12 12.49
C LEU A 613 -14.54 9.51 11.85
N VAL A 614 -15.13 9.66 10.66
CA VAL A 614 -14.91 10.80 9.75
C VAL A 614 -16.14 11.70 9.61
N GLU A 615 -17.22 11.38 10.30
CA GLU A 615 -18.55 12.00 10.20
C GLU A 615 -18.51 13.50 10.47
N ALA A 616 -17.64 13.96 11.39
CA ALA A 616 -17.47 15.39 11.69
C ALA A 616 -17.07 16.20 10.45
N GLY A 617 -16.30 15.60 9.54
CA GLY A 617 -15.89 16.21 8.28
C GLY A 617 -17.05 16.52 7.32
N VAL A 618 -18.18 15.81 7.45
CA VAL A 618 -19.40 16.05 6.65
C VAL A 618 -20.52 16.73 7.46
N GLY A 619 -20.23 17.17 8.69
CA GLY A 619 -21.19 17.88 9.54
C GLY A 619 -22.03 17.00 10.45
N LEU A 620 -21.64 15.74 10.65
CA LEU A 620 -22.36 14.74 11.42
C LEU A 620 -21.49 14.23 12.58
N LEU A 621 -22.06 13.37 13.42
CA LEU A 621 -21.30 12.56 14.37
C LEU A 621 -21.50 11.07 14.04
N PRO A 622 -20.64 10.15 14.53
CA PRO A 622 -20.82 8.72 14.37
C PRO A 622 -22.08 8.25 15.10
N ALA A 623 -22.93 7.47 14.43
CA ALA A 623 -24.23 7.07 14.96
C ALA A 623 -24.60 5.59 14.73
N GLY A 624 -23.66 4.78 14.25
CA GLY A 624 -23.75 3.32 14.25
C GLY A 624 -23.25 2.67 15.54
N GLY A 625 -23.06 3.44 16.63
CA GLY A 625 -22.52 2.99 17.91
C GLY A 625 -21.03 3.30 18.15
N GLY A 626 -20.39 4.09 17.28
CA GLY A 626 -18.97 4.40 17.38
C GLY A 626 -18.58 5.18 18.65
N LEU A 627 -19.33 6.21 19.01
CA LEU A 627 -19.10 6.97 20.24
C LEU A 627 -19.42 6.14 21.47
N LYS A 628 -20.47 5.31 21.40
CA LYS A 628 -20.81 4.33 22.44
C LYS A 628 -19.65 3.38 22.71
N GLU A 629 -19.04 2.80 21.67
CA GLU A 629 -17.89 1.89 21.86
C GLU A 629 -16.66 2.62 22.42
N LEU A 630 -16.41 3.88 22.02
CA LEU A 630 -15.31 4.67 22.60
C LEU A 630 -15.56 5.02 24.08
N ALA A 631 -16.78 5.41 24.44
CA ALA A 631 -17.16 5.68 25.83
C ALA A 631 -17.08 4.43 26.70
N LEU A 632 -17.54 3.28 26.19
CA LEU A 632 -17.41 1.98 26.86
C LEU A 632 -15.93 1.62 27.10
N ARG A 633 -15.09 1.73 26.06
CA ARG A 633 -13.64 1.47 26.18
C ARG A 633 -12.98 2.40 27.19
N ALA A 634 -13.33 3.69 27.20
CA ALA A 634 -12.82 4.65 28.17
C ALA A 634 -13.23 4.27 29.61
N SER A 635 -14.50 3.90 29.82
CA SER A 635 -14.99 3.42 31.12
C SER A 635 -14.24 2.16 31.58
N GLN A 636 -13.98 1.21 30.68
CA GLN A 636 -13.27 -0.03 31.00
C GLN A 636 -11.79 0.23 31.32
N HIS A 637 -11.12 1.09 30.53
CA HIS A 637 -9.71 1.44 30.74
C HIS A 637 -9.46 2.25 32.00
N ALA A 638 -10.46 2.97 32.50
CA ALA A 638 -10.31 3.77 33.71
C ALA A 638 -10.05 2.89 34.95
N PHE A 639 -10.50 1.62 34.98
CA PHE A 639 -10.37 0.70 36.13
C PHE A 639 -10.72 1.36 37.49
N GLY A 640 -11.81 2.15 37.54
CA GLY A 640 -12.23 2.90 38.72
C GLY A 640 -11.55 4.26 38.93
N GLY A 641 -10.67 4.65 38.00
CA GLY A 641 -10.06 5.97 37.89
C GLY A 641 -10.87 6.95 37.04
N ASP A 642 -10.21 8.01 36.55
CA ASP A 642 -10.86 9.09 35.83
C ASP A 642 -11.08 8.80 34.33
N VAL A 643 -12.32 8.52 33.96
CA VAL A 643 -12.76 8.27 32.57
C VAL A 643 -12.41 9.43 31.62
N PHE A 644 -12.41 10.67 32.11
CA PHE A 644 -12.16 11.86 31.29
C PHE A 644 -10.79 11.84 30.60
N THR A 645 -9.77 11.28 31.27
CA THR A 645 -8.40 11.21 30.73
C THR A 645 -8.35 10.41 29.43
N SER A 646 -9.04 9.27 29.36
CA SER A 646 -9.13 8.45 28.15
C SER A 646 -9.99 9.10 27.07
N LEU A 647 -11.09 9.77 27.48
CA LEU A 647 -12.00 10.43 26.53
C LEU A 647 -11.37 11.59 25.78
N LYS A 648 -10.36 12.27 26.34
CA LYS A 648 -9.73 13.42 25.68
C LYS A 648 -9.18 13.08 24.30
N GLY A 649 -8.41 11.98 24.20
CA GLY A 649 -7.85 11.53 22.92
C GLY A 649 -8.92 11.11 21.92
N TYR A 650 -9.97 10.43 22.40
CA TYR A 650 -11.10 10.02 21.57
C TYR A 650 -11.90 11.21 21.05
N PHE A 651 -12.19 12.18 21.92
CA PHE A 651 -12.86 13.42 21.55
C PHE A 651 -12.09 14.17 20.46
N GLU A 652 -10.79 14.43 20.67
CA GLU A 652 -9.94 15.12 19.70
C GLU A 652 -9.90 14.38 18.35
N MET A 653 -9.75 13.05 18.39
CA MET A 653 -9.78 12.21 17.19
C MET A 653 -11.07 12.36 16.41
N VAL A 654 -12.23 12.19 17.05
CA VAL A 654 -13.53 12.22 16.37
C VAL A 654 -13.88 13.64 15.91
N ALA A 655 -13.73 14.64 16.77
CA ALA A 655 -14.11 16.02 16.44
C ALA A 655 -13.26 16.60 15.29
N MET A 656 -12.01 16.14 15.15
CA MET A 656 -11.11 16.51 14.04
C MET A 656 -11.22 15.58 12.83
N ALA A 657 -12.07 14.55 12.87
CA ALA A 657 -12.18 13.50 11.85
C ALA A 657 -10.82 12.85 11.52
N LYS A 658 -9.97 12.61 12.54
CA LYS A 658 -8.64 12.03 12.37
C LYS A 658 -8.75 10.53 12.05
N THR A 659 -8.09 10.10 10.98
CA THR A 659 -7.90 8.69 10.62
C THR A 659 -6.51 8.21 11.01
N SER A 660 -6.37 6.92 11.33
CA SER A 660 -5.06 6.30 11.51
C SER A 660 -4.31 6.19 10.18
N GLY A 661 -2.98 6.29 10.23
CA GLY A 661 -2.07 6.05 9.10
C GLY A 661 -1.60 4.59 8.98
N SER A 662 -2.05 3.72 9.88
CA SER A 662 -1.83 2.27 9.87
C SER A 662 -2.78 1.56 10.86
N ALA A 663 -2.84 0.23 10.80
CA ALA A 663 -3.52 -0.58 11.83
C ALA A 663 -2.82 -0.49 13.20
N LEU A 664 -1.51 -0.23 13.24
CA LEU A 664 -0.79 -0.04 14.50
C LEU A 664 -1.19 1.28 15.16
N GLU A 665 -1.24 2.38 14.40
CA GLU A 665 -1.73 3.66 14.93
C GLU A 665 -3.23 3.55 15.32
N ALA A 666 -4.03 2.74 14.62
CA ALA A 666 -5.42 2.50 15.00
C ALA A 666 -5.58 1.84 16.38
N LYS A 667 -4.62 1.01 16.82
CA LYS A 667 -4.60 0.47 18.19
C LYS A 667 -4.31 1.56 19.22
N GLU A 668 -3.32 2.40 18.95
CA GLU A 668 -2.97 3.54 19.83
C GLU A 668 -4.12 4.57 19.93
N MET A 669 -4.87 4.74 18.85
CA MET A 669 -6.06 5.59 18.79
C MET A 669 -7.30 4.94 19.43
N GLY A 670 -7.21 3.69 19.90
CA GLY A 670 -8.32 2.95 20.50
C GLY A 670 -9.46 2.58 19.53
N LEU A 671 -9.23 2.68 18.23
CA LEU A 671 -10.16 2.26 17.18
C LEU A 671 -10.11 0.73 16.97
N LEU A 672 -8.91 0.15 17.08
CA LEU A 672 -8.68 -1.28 17.26
C LEU A 672 -8.37 -1.59 18.73
N ARG A 673 -8.73 -2.78 19.19
CA ARG A 673 -8.38 -3.30 20.50
C ARG A 673 -6.94 -3.81 20.47
N HIS A 674 -6.28 -3.84 21.63
CA HIS A 674 -4.93 -4.41 21.71
C HIS A 674 -4.88 -5.89 21.30
N SER A 675 -5.96 -6.63 21.57
CA SER A 675 -6.17 -8.04 21.22
C SER A 675 -6.47 -8.29 19.73
N ASP A 676 -6.74 -7.25 18.93
CA ASP A 676 -6.99 -7.43 17.50
C ASP A 676 -5.71 -7.83 16.77
N ILE A 677 -5.84 -8.62 15.69
CA ILE A 677 -4.70 -9.22 15.00
C ILE A 677 -4.25 -8.33 13.85
N LEU A 678 -2.94 -8.19 13.68
CA LEU A 678 -2.36 -7.52 12.52
C LEU A 678 -1.72 -8.53 11.58
N VAL A 679 -1.99 -8.38 10.28
CA VAL A 679 -1.32 -9.13 9.22
C VAL A 679 -0.53 -8.17 8.34
N PHE A 680 0.67 -8.54 7.95
CA PHE A 680 1.50 -7.70 7.08
C PHE A 680 1.15 -7.89 5.60
N HIS A 681 0.80 -9.12 5.21
CA HIS A 681 0.43 -9.45 3.84
C HIS A 681 -1.09 -9.41 3.67
N ALA A 682 -1.61 -8.47 2.86
CA ALA A 682 -3.05 -8.28 2.67
C ALA A 682 -3.75 -9.53 2.09
N ASP A 683 -3.08 -10.30 1.22
CA ASP A 683 -3.69 -11.52 0.64
C ASP A 683 -3.79 -12.69 1.64
N GLU A 684 -3.12 -12.61 2.80
CA GLU A 684 -3.27 -13.60 3.89
C GLU A 684 -4.42 -13.27 4.85
N LEU A 685 -5.05 -12.11 4.68
CA LEU A 685 -6.03 -11.56 5.61
C LEU A 685 -7.21 -12.49 5.85
N LEU A 686 -7.84 -13.01 4.80
CA LEU A 686 -8.98 -13.91 4.93
C LEU A 686 -8.59 -15.22 5.62
N HIS A 687 -7.42 -15.78 5.29
CA HIS A 687 -6.91 -17.00 5.94
C HIS A 687 -6.78 -16.81 7.46
N VAL A 688 -6.16 -15.71 7.89
CA VAL A 688 -5.99 -15.40 9.32
C VAL A 688 -7.33 -15.08 9.99
N ALA A 689 -8.22 -14.35 9.32
CA ALA A 689 -9.56 -14.07 9.85
C ALA A 689 -10.40 -15.34 10.07
N LYS A 690 -10.34 -16.30 9.13
CA LYS A 690 -10.99 -17.60 9.31
C LYS A 690 -10.37 -18.41 10.45
N ALA A 691 -9.04 -18.37 10.59
CA ALA A 691 -8.36 -19.04 11.71
C ALA A 691 -8.76 -18.44 13.06
N GLU A 692 -8.86 -17.11 13.17
CA GLU A 692 -9.32 -16.43 14.38
C GLU A 692 -10.80 -16.72 14.68
N ALA A 693 -11.66 -16.66 13.67
CA ALA A 693 -13.06 -17.01 13.80
C ALA A 693 -13.25 -18.46 14.28
N ASN A 694 -12.46 -19.39 13.75
CA ASN A 694 -12.42 -20.77 14.21
C ASN A 694 -11.94 -20.88 15.66
N ALA A 695 -10.84 -20.21 16.02
CA ALA A 695 -10.31 -20.27 17.38
C ALA A 695 -11.32 -19.77 18.42
N LEU A 696 -12.03 -18.67 18.12
CA LEU A 696 -13.12 -18.16 18.97
C LEU A 696 -14.25 -19.19 19.09
N ALA A 697 -14.69 -19.78 17.97
CA ALA A 697 -15.77 -20.76 17.97
C ALA A 697 -15.43 -22.00 18.80
N GLU A 698 -14.24 -22.57 18.59
CA GLU A 698 -13.74 -23.76 19.32
C GLU A 698 -13.52 -23.47 20.82
N SER A 699 -13.29 -22.21 21.19
CA SER A 699 -13.16 -21.81 22.60
C SER A 699 -14.48 -21.67 23.37
N GLY A 700 -15.61 -22.05 22.74
CA GLY A 700 -16.93 -21.98 23.37
C GLY A 700 -17.53 -20.57 23.37
N TRP A 701 -17.35 -19.84 22.26
CA TRP A 701 -17.77 -18.44 22.11
C TRP A 701 -19.13 -18.12 22.75
N ARG A 702 -19.16 -17.01 23.48
CA ARG A 702 -20.38 -16.30 23.88
C ARG A 702 -20.16 -14.82 23.65
N PRO A 703 -21.19 -14.10 23.13
CA PRO A 703 -21.09 -12.66 23.02
C PRO A 703 -20.96 -12.01 24.40
N PRO A 704 -20.35 -10.82 24.48
CA PRO A 704 -20.39 -10.03 25.71
C PRO A 704 -21.84 -9.77 26.12
N LEU A 705 -22.09 -9.77 27.44
CA LEU A 705 -23.36 -9.31 27.97
C LEU A 705 -23.54 -7.82 27.64
N PRO A 706 -24.78 -7.35 27.39
CA PRO A 706 -25.03 -5.92 27.24
C PRO A 706 -24.53 -5.15 28.47
N ASP A 707 -23.65 -4.17 28.25
CA ASP A 707 -23.06 -3.38 29.34
C ASP A 707 -24.12 -2.46 29.97
N ARG A 708 -24.26 -2.55 31.30
CA ARG A 708 -25.22 -1.76 32.11
C ARG A 708 -24.54 -0.88 33.15
N GLN A 709 -23.21 -0.84 33.13
CA GLN A 709 -22.36 -0.26 34.18
C GLN A 709 -21.25 0.60 33.56
N ILE A 710 -21.59 1.34 32.50
CA ILE A 710 -20.65 2.27 31.87
C ILE A 710 -20.60 3.51 32.77
N VAL A 711 -19.40 3.85 33.26
CA VAL A 711 -19.18 5.01 34.11
C VAL A 711 -19.11 6.25 33.21
N ALA A 712 -20.08 7.14 33.34
CA ALA A 712 -20.15 8.39 32.60
C ALA A 712 -19.15 9.41 33.16
N ALA A 713 -18.43 10.11 32.27
CA ALA A 713 -17.60 11.25 32.67
C ALA A 713 -18.44 12.46 33.11
N GLY A 714 -19.70 12.52 32.65
CA GLY A 714 -20.73 13.45 33.10
C GLY A 714 -20.60 14.87 32.57
N ASP A 715 -21.49 15.72 33.06
CA ASP A 715 -21.63 17.13 32.72
C ASP A 715 -20.35 17.96 32.89
N VAL A 716 -19.55 17.71 33.94
CA VAL A 716 -18.28 18.39 34.19
C VAL A 716 -17.27 18.16 33.06
N ALA A 717 -17.20 16.92 32.55
CA ALA A 717 -16.33 16.59 31.42
C ALA A 717 -16.81 17.27 30.14
N THR A 718 -18.12 17.26 29.87
CA THR A 718 -18.73 17.97 28.75
C THR A 718 -18.43 19.47 28.81
N ALA A 719 -18.55 20.10 29.98
CA ALA A 719 -18.24 21.51 30.18
C ALA A 719 -16.75 21.81 29.92
N THR A 720 -15.86 20.91 30.31
CA THR A 720 -14.42 21.04 30.08
C THR A 720 -14.08 20.99 28.59
N PHE A 721 -14.68 20.06 27.82
CA PHE A 721 -14.52 20.04 26.36
C PHE A 721 -15.08 21.32 25.71
N LYS A 722 -16.25 21.77 26.13
CA LYS A 722 -16.86 23.02 25.64
C LYS A 722 -15.96 24.24 25.89
N ALA A 723 -15.36 24.35 27.07
CA ALA A 723 -14.42 25.44 27.38
C ALA A 723 -13.20 25.45 26.44
N ASN A 724 -12.66 24.27 26.10
CA ASN A 724 -11.58 24.16 25.12
C ASN A 724 -12.04 24.56 23.71
N LEU A 725 -13.25 24.17 23.31
CA LEU A 725 -13.81 24.54 22.01
C LEU A 725 -14.03 26.06 21.87
N VAL A 726 -14.43 26.74 22.94
CA VAL A 726 -14.53 28.22 22.94
C VAL A 726 -13.19 28.86 22.61
N ASN A 727 -12.11 28.40 23.23
CA ASN A 727 -10.76 28.90 22.93
C ASN A 727 -10.37 28.64 21.46
N MET A 728 -10.75 27.49 20.90
CA MET A 728 -10.49 27.18 19.49
C MET A 728 -11.30 28.04 18.53
N LEU A 729 -12.56 28.34 18.87
CA LEU A 729 -13.44 29.20 18.08
C LEU A 729 -12.93 30.65 18.07
N GLU A 730 -12.64 31.21 19.25
CA GLU A 730 -12.08 32.57 19.39
C GLU A 730 -10.70 32.68 18.72
N GLY A 731 -9.90 31.60 18.77
CA GLY A 731 -8.64 31.46 18.04
C GLY A 731 -8.78 31.26 16.53
N ARG A 732 -10.01 31.19 15.99
CA ARG A 732 -10.33 30.95 14.57
C ARG A 732 -9.79 29.64 14.00
N PHE A 733 -9.59 28.63 14.85
CA PHE A 733 -9.16 27.30 14.44
C PHE A 733 -10.33 26.43 13.95
N ILE A 734 -11.55 26.71 14.41
CA ILE A 734 -12.79 25.99 14.08
C ILE A 734 -13.90 26.99 13.73
N SER A 735 -14.88 26.57 12.93
CA SER A 735 -16.09 27.37 12.70
C SER A 735 -17.11 27.21 13.84
N GLU A 736 -18.13 28.07 13.87
CA GLU A 736 -19.27 27.90 14.79
C GLU A 736 -19.96 26.54 14.60
N HIS A 737 -20.04 26.06 13.36
CA HIS A 737 -20.65 24.77 13.07
C HIS A 737 -19.76 23.60 13.52
N ASP A 738 -18.43 23.74 13.39
CA ASP A 738 -17.49 22.79 13.98
C ASP A 738 -17.64 22.72 15.51
N MET A 739 -17.84 23.87 16.18
CA MET A 739 -18.12 23.91 17.62
C MET A 739 -19.45 23.22 17.98
N GLU A 740 -20.51 23.39 17.19
CA GLU A 740 -21.80 22.72 17.39
C GLU A 740 -21.66 21.19 17.27
N ILE A 741 -20.98 20.70 16.23
CA ILE A 741 -20.71 19.27 16.03
C ILE A 741 -19.89 18.70 17.19
N ALA A 742 -18.76 19.35 17.51
CA ALA A 742 -17.86 18.92 18.56
C ALA A 742 -18.55 18.94 19.93
N THR A 743 -19.39 19.93 20.20
CA THR A 743 -20.19 20.01 21.43
C THR A 743 -21.09 18.78 21.61
N ARG A 744 -21.73 18.32 20.53
CA ARG A 744 -22.59 17.13 20.57
C ARG A 744 -21.79 15.84 20.71
N ILE A 745 -20.62 15.75 20.07
CA ILE A 745 -19.69 14.64 20.28
C ILE A 745 -19.27 14.57 21.75
N ALA A 746 -18.93 15.71 22.37
CA ALA A 746 -18.56 15.77 23.78
C ALA A 746 -19.72 15.33 24.69
N ASP A 747 -20.94 15.83 24.44
CA ASP A 747 -22.14 15.46 25.21
C ASP A 747 -22.38 13.94 25.14
N THR A 748 -22.37 13.35 23.95
CA THR A 748 -22.54 11.89 23.78
C THR A 748 -21.44 11.09 24.49
N LEU A 749 -20.16 11.42 24.25
CA LEU A 749 -19.03 10.67 24.85
C LEU A 749 -19.03 10.71 26.37
N CYS A 750 -19.54 11.80 26.97
CA CYS A 750 -19.59 11.97 28.42
C CYS A 750 -20.86 11.41 29.06
N GLY A 751 -21.80 10.87 28.27
CA GLY A 751 -23.06 10.32 28.78
C GLY A 751 -24.21 11.34 28.91
N GLY A 752 -24.09 12.52 28.31
CA GLY A 752 -25.10 13.57 28.32
C GLY A 752 -25.16 14.38 29.61
N GLN A 753 -26.37 14.85 29.95
CA GLN A 753 -26.63 15.66 31.15
C GLN A 753 -26.81 14.79 32.38
N VAL A 754 -25.75 14.08 32.77
CA VAL A 754 -25.69 13.23 33.97
C VAL A 754 -24.53 13.65 34.86
N GLU A 755 -24.63 13.38 36.15
CA GLU A 755 -23.54 13.65 37.09
C GLU A 755 -22.33 12.76 36.79
N ARG A 756 -21.12 13.28 36.99
CA ARG A 756 -19.87 12.52 36.87
C ARG A 756 -19.92 11.26 37.75
N GLY A 757 -19.57 10.12 37.15
CA GLY A 757 -19.58 8.82 37.82
C GLY A 757 -20.92 8.09 37.74
N SER A 758 -21.94 8.68 37.12
CA SER A 758 -23.23 8.00 36.88
C SER A 758 -23.03 6.72 36.08
N LEU A 759 -23.79 5.69 36.43
CA LEU A 759 -23.81 4.42 35.70
C LEU A 759 -24.90 4.46 34.64
N ILE A 760 -24.51 4.28 33.39
CA ILE A 760 -25.39 4.24 32.22
C ILE A 760 -25.23 2.91 31.47
N ASP A 761 -26.20 2.58 30.63
CA ASP A 761 -26.14 1.39 29.77
C ASP A 761 -25.80 1.74 28.32
N GLU A 762 -25.58 0.71 27.49
CA GLU A 762 -25.29 0.92 26.07
C GLU A 762 -26.43 1.65 25.33
N GLN A 763 -27.69 1.36 25.68
CA GLN A 763 -28.86 1.92 24.99
C GLN A 763 -28.94 3.43 25.21
N TRP A 764 -28.62 3.92 26.41
CA TRP A 764 -28.52 5.33 26.73
C TRP A 764 -27.59 6.08 25.76
N LEU A 765 -26.39 5.55 25.53
CA LEU A 765 -25.41 6.15 24.62
C LEU A 765 -25.87 6.08 23.15
N LEU A 766 -26.47 4.96 22.73
CA LEU A 766 -27.04 4.81 21.39
C LEU A 766 -28.17 5.81 21.13
N ASP A 767 -29.04 6.04 22.12
CA ASP A 767 -30.13 7.01 22.01
C ASP A 767 -29.59 8.45 21.96
N LEU A 768 -28.53 8.78 22.71
CA LEU A 768 -27.84 10.06 22.63
C LEU A 768 -27.18 10.29 21.25
N GLU A 769 -26.48 9.28 20.73
CA GLU A 769 -25.93 9.31 19.37
C GLU A 769 -27.03 9.63 18.35
N ARG A 770 -28.12 8.84 18.36
CA ARG A 770 -29.22 8.98 17.40
C ARG A 770 -29.88 10.35 17.49
N LYS A 771 -30.19 10.81 18.71
CA LYS A 771 -30.75 12.14 18.98
C LYS A 771 -29.90 13.25 18.37
N HIS A 772 -28.59 13.23 18.65
CA HIS A 772 -27.69 14.29 18.19
C HIS A 772 -27.37 14.19 16.70
N PHE A 773 -27.32 12.98 16.15
CA PHE A 773 -27.20 12.77 14.71
C PHE A 773 -28.36 13.40 13.96
N VAL A 774 -29.60 13.07 14.33
CA VAL A 774 -30.81 13.61 13.66
C VAL A 774 -30.84 15.14 13.76
N ALA A 775 -30.50 15.70 14.92
CA ALA A 775 -30.41 17.15 15.09
C ALA A 775 -29.37 17.80 14.16
N LEU A 776 -28.18 17.22 14.03
CA LEU A 776 -27.14 17.70 13.12
C LEU A 776 -27.56 17.54 11.65
N ALA A 777 -28.18 16.43 11.29
CA ALA A 777 -28.53 16.13 9.91
C ALA A 777 -29.64 17.05 9.37
N LEU A 778 -30.55 17.51 10.24
CA LEU A 778 -31.55 18.53 9.93
C LEU A 778 -30.98 19.96 9.86
N ASN A 779 -29.74 20.18 10.27
CA ASN A 779 -29.10 21.50 10.22
C ASN A 779 -28.74 21.88 8.77
N PRO A 780 -29.15 23.06 8.26
CA PRO A 780 -28.83 23.50 6.91
C PRO A 780 -27.32 23.56 6.60
N LYS A 781 -26.48 23.92 7.58
CA LYS A 781 -25.02 23.94 7.39
C LYS A 781 -24.47 22.53 7.14
N THR A 782 -24.98 21.52 7.83
CA THR A 782 -24.62 20.10 7.60
C THR A 782 -25.09 19.63 6.23
N GLN A 783 -26.33 19.96 5.84
CA GLN A 783 -26.83 19.60 4.51
C GLN A 783 -25.96 20.22 3.39
N ALA A 784 -25.49 21.45 3.57
CA ALA A 784 -24.54 22.08 2.66
C ALA A 784 -23.18 21.35 2.63
N ARG A 785 -22.66 20.87 3.77
CA ARG A 785 -21.43 20.06 3.82
C ARG A 785 -21.58 18.73 3.07
N ILE A 786 -22.70 18.03 3.27
CA ILE A 786 -23.01 16.77 2.60
C ILE A 786 -23.11 16.99 1.09
N ALA A 787 -23.89 17.99 0.65
CA ALA A 787 -24.03 18.34 -0.76
C ALA A 787 -22.68 18.70 -1.41
N HIS A 788 -21.90 19.56 -0.75
CA HIS A 788 -20.57 19.95 -1.25
C HIS A 788 -19.62 18.75 -1.36
N THR A 789 -19.63 17.85 -0.37
CA THR A 789 -18.80 16.64 -0.39
C THR A 789 -19.23 15.69 -1.50
N LEU A 790 -20.54 15.50 -1.72
CA LEU A 790 -21.06 14.68 -2.81
C LEU A 790 -20.70 15.25 -4.20
N THR A 791 -20.65 16.57 -4.34
CA THR A 791 -20.31 17.23 -5.62
C THR A 791 -18.80 17.31 -5.86
N THR A 792 -18.00 17.62 -4.84
CA THR A 792 -16.57 17.97 -4.99
C THR A 792 -15.61 16.91 -4.48
N GLY A 793 -16.10 15.96 -3.66
CA GLY A 793 -15.26 15.03 -2.90
C GLY A 793 -14.42 15.68 -1.79
N LYS A 794 -14.66 16.96 -1.48
CA LYS A 794 -13.90 17.72 -0.47
C LYS A 794 -14.82 18.17 0.68
N PRO A 795 -14.32 18.26 1.92
CA PRO A 795 -15.07 18.84 3.03
C PRO A 795 -15.34 20.33 2.81
N LEU A 796 -16.53 20.78 3.18
CA LEU A 796 -16.87 22.21 3.32
C LEU A 796 -16.73 22.61 4.79
N ARG A 797 -16.02 23.71 5.08
CA ARG A 797 -15.99 24.32 6.42
C ARG A 797 -16.75 25.64 6.39
N ASN A 798 -17.98 25.61 6.91
CA ASN A 798 -18.95 26.71 7.02
C ASN A 798 -19.44 26.90 8.46
#